data_AF-A0A9D2DQC9-F1
#
_entry.id   AF-A0A9D2DQC9-F1
#
_cell.length_a   1.000
_cell.length_b   1.000
_cell.length_c   1.000
_cell.angle_alpha   90.00
_cell.angle_beta   90.00
_cell.angle_gamma   90.00
#
_symmetry.space_group_name_H-M   'P 1'
#
loop_
_entity.id
_entity.type
_entity.pdbx_description
1 polymer ?
#
loop_
_entity_poly.entity_id
_entity_poly.type
_entity_poly.pdbx_seq_one_letter_code
_entity_poly.pdbx_strand_id
1 'polypeptide(L)'
;MEIIKITDLSAQLSISSRTLRYYEQVGLLQSIRPDGEAYRYYDEENVERLQQILVLRKMQIPIKDILHIYESQDMRVVVQVFVDRLHAIDREVTALSELKQVIDAFLQTMVKNGITKISALPLLYEEMGKQLHIREERDSAVPITYERLDDIAGRVNGAREPACDIVELPAMRLITSRRREDGRADEQGFWTWLSGAGVAPGRPGGQSLFECQDETGQTVLLQRVDPSLENDGPFEEEAFAGGLFACMGLYADEDIPAAHRWLIQSFDGSPYYQVDYRADGRLRHETLAESVYSPDEKRERLRLFLAVRKKAPDLSLYEAGRRLQGIPAGEIEAASPVLWTAECPAAQLKPEPEWAWSYRLNERGEGDYSPVIASHFLSTGVKVRLPFRVDAVFQVEMDNAAYGYGADEGDFSFLHGSQAYGVNKGNYPNGAQEAIAFDQPIFGDRHVLPGLGKIRPREYNQLSWIVGDRFFAVLLNGEVRYCAADMPYMETDWRYLPPQEIRVTGNGSSLRRIQWVRVSQLQPAPNLQLAQGALRTAGRPSNNLLPNIRALVHDEYGENYWFNGCAGYVMECLGEPDYDYWFFAGLTGDNFTPFYIYPHNDAFFDSASDCLLHFGNPKDYAERLFAACGYACTFAGSRELRENRDAYRLYLTAYIDRGVPVILYRPGQPHSVCVGYEDWGETLLYVAGNQAEPQRLPLDDAIGREDAEGAAPQNAWIFVGEKQERKPLAAIYRQRIQSLAAQLTCQTNGYFFGAAALRAWIDDINGGQFDGMTPEGFDKWKMYTCYVCCIATNSGGCQSFLRKAMELNPDLAFLEQVSRQYSMTGLLWTSDPYNPLAEEILRQQGALPDSLEAADGGFNVSLAALQDPARRARITAILQRLAACMDEVVRLLQENLPER
;
A
#
# COMPACT_ATOMS: atom_id res chain seq x y z
N MET A 1 29.71 -36.16 -47.23
CA MET A 1 28.79 -35.07 -46.85
C MET A 1 28.92 -34.89 -45.37
N GLU A 2 29.29 -33.68 -44.91
CA GLU A 2 29.18 -33.34 -43.49
C GLU A 2 27.70 -33.36 -43.11
N ILE A 3 27.37 -34.09 -42.05
CA ILE A 3 26.02 -34.22 -41.52
C ILE A 3 26.03 -33.76 -40.06
N ILE A 4 25.13 -32.86 -39.69
CA ILE A 4 25.12 -32.22 -38.37
C ILE A 4 23.97 -32.78 -37.53
N LYS A 5 24.26 -33.16 -36.30
CA LYS A 5 23.27 -33.71 -35.36
C LYS A 5 22.30 -32.63 -34.91
N ILE A 6 21.02 -32.99 -34.74
CA ILE A 6 19.95 -32.05 -34.33
C ILE A 6 20.26 -31.24 -33.07
N THR A 7 20.93 -31.82 -32.07
CA THR A 7 21.32 -31.14 -30.82
C THR A 7 22.38 -30.07 -31.09
N ASP A 8 23.33 -30.38 -31.94
CA ASP A 8 24.46 -29.50 -32.24
C ASP A 8 24.00 -28.35 -33.15
N LEU A 9 23.12 -28.65 -34.11
CA LEU A 9 22.50 -27.65 -34.98
C LEU A 9 21.54 -26.72 -34.21
N SER A 10 20.77 -27.27 -33.27
CA SER A 10 19.89 -26.52 -32.35
C SER A 10 20.70 -25.53 -31.51
N ALA A 11 21.84 -25.94 -30.97
CA ALA A 11 22.76 -25.07 -30.24
C ALA A 11 23.43 -24.03 -31.15
N GLN A 12 23.95 -24.45 -32.32
CA GLN A 12 24.68 -23.58 -33.25
C GLN A 12 23.81 -22.43 -33.79
N LEU A 13 22.54 -22.71 -34.09
CA LEU A 13 21.62 -21.72 -34.64
C LEU A 13 20.70 -21.10 -33.59
N SER A 14 20.88 -21.45 -32.30
CA SER A 14 20.07 -20.95 -31.18
C SER A 14 18.56 -21.09 -31.40
N ILE A 15 18.15 -22.26 -31.87
CA ILE A 15 16.74 -22.63 -32.09
C ILE A 15 16.44 -23.93 -31.36
N SER A 16 15.20 -24.14 -30.91
CA SER A 16 14.87 -25.36 -30.18
C SER A 16 14.89 -26.59 -31.09
N SER A 17 15.27 -27.75 -30.52
CA SER A 17 15.17 -29.03 -31.24
C SER A 17 13.72 -29.36 -31.64
N ARG A 18 12.71 -28.83 -30.93
CA ARG A 18 11.29 -28.94 -31.31
C ARG A 18 10.98 -28.12 -32.56
N THR A 19 11.50 -26.91 -32.68
CA THR A 19 11.34 -26.06 -33.88
C THR A 19 11.88 -26.74 -35.13
N LEU A 20 13.03 -27.41 -35.01
CA LEU A 20 13.60 -28.24 -36.10
C LEU A 20 12.70 -29.42 -36.48
N ARG A 21 12.16 -30.14 -35.48
CA ARG A 21 11.18 -31.23 -35.70
C ARG A 21 9.88 -30.70 -36.33
N TYR A 22 9.42 -29.52 -35.94
CA TYR A 22 8.24 -28.89 -36.52
C TYR A 22 8.48 -28.51 -37.99
N TYR A 23 9.62 -27.91 -38.33
CA TYR A 23 9.96 -27.63 -39.74
C TYR A 23 10.08 -28.90 -40.58
N GLU A 24 10.57 -29.99 -40.00
CA GLU A 24 10.53 -31.31 -40.64
C GLU A 24 9.09 -31.81 -40.82
N GLN A 25 8.25 -31.71 -39.78
CA GLN A 25 6.85 -32.16 -39.80
C GLN A 25 6.00 -31.41 -40.84
N VAL A 26 6.19 -30.09 -40.97
CA VAL A 26 5.47 -29.30 -41.97
C VAL A 26 6.08 -29.41 -43.37
N GLY A 27 7.14 -30.19 -43.54
CA GLY A 27 7.75 -30.49 -44.85
C GLY A 27 8.76 -29.46 -45.36
N LEU A 28 9.20 -28.52 -44.51
CA LEU A 28 10.21 -27.52 -44.86
C LEU A 28 11.65 -28.06 -44.82
N LEU A 29 11.91 -29.11 -44.03
CA LEU A 29 13.21 -29.75 -43.87
C LEU A 29 13.08 -31.28 -43.90
N GLN A 30 14.19 -31.97 -44.15
CA GLN A 30 14.29 -33.43 -44.06
C GLN A 30 15.52 -33.81 -43.23
N SER A 31 15.44 -34.91 -42.47
CA SER A 31 16.57 -35.44 -41.72
C SER A 31 17.01 -36.82 -42.23
N ILE A 32 18.29 -37.14 -42.04
CA ILE A 32 18.93 -38.42 -42.33
C ILE A 32 19.21 -39.14 -41.02
N ARG A 33 19.09 -40.48 -41.01
CA ARG A 33 19.49 -41.34 -39.90
C ARG A 33 20.51 -42.38 -40.41
N PRO A 34 21.82 -42.19 -40.13
CA PRO A 34 22.85 -43.17 -40.49
C PRO A 34 22.65 -44.51 -39.78
N ASP A 35 23.08 -45.60 -40.42
CA ASP A 35 22.97 -46.95 -39.84
C ASP A 35 23.71 -47.04 -38.49
N GLY A 36 22.98 -47.42 -37.45
CA GLY A 36 23.50 -47.54 -36.08
C GLY A 36 23.34 -46.30 -35.20
N GLU A 37 22.81 -45.20 -35.72
CA GLU A 37 22.56 -43.97 -34.94
C GLU A 37 21.08 -43.67 -34.74
N ALA A 38 20.69 -43.35 -33.50
CA ALA A 38 19.30 -43.08 -33.13
C ALA A 38 18.88 -41.62 -33.36
N TYR A 39 19.83 -40.74 -33.68
CA TYR A 39 19.62 -39.30 -33.77
C TYR A 39 19.32 -38.83 -35.20
N ARG A 40 18.63 -37.70 -35.31
CA ARG A 40 18.41 -36.99 -36.58
C ARG A 40 19.65 -36.19 -36.95
N TYR A 41 20.05 -36.31 -38.20
CA TYR A 41 21.13 -35.52 -38.80
C TYR A 41 20.60 -34.72 -39.99
N TYR A 42 21.15 -33.54 -40.21
CA TYR A 42 20.84 -32.68 -41.34
C TYR A 42 22.08 -32.55 -42.22
N ASP A 43 21.92 -32.74 -43.53
CA ASP A 43 22.97 -32.49 -44.49
C ASP A 43 23.10 -31.00 -44.82
N GLU A 44 24.11 -30.67 -45.61
CA GLU A 44 24.44 -29.30 -45.99
C GLU A 44 23.26 -28.57 -46.68
N GLU A 45 22.50 -29.27 -47.54
CA GLU A 45 21.33 -28.70 -48.24
C GLU A 45 20.22 -28.32 -47.26
N ASN A 46 19.92 -29.17 -46.26
CA ASN A 46 18.92 -28.86 -45.24
C ASN A 46 19.38 -27.75 -44.30
N VAL A 47 20.69 -27.65 -44.01
CA VAL A 47 21.24 -26.55 -43.21
C VAL A 47 21.11 -25.22 -43.96
N GLU A 48 21.43 -25.17 -45.26
CA GLU A 48 21.23 -23.97 -46.08
C GLU A 48 19.75 -23.58 -46.18
N ARG A 49 18.86 -24.54 -46.39
CA ARG A 49 17.42 -24.30 -46.44
C ARG A 49 16.88 -23.78 -45.11
N LEU A 50 17.35 -24.32 -43.98
CA LEU A 50 17.02 -23.82 -42.66
C LEU A 50 17.48 -22.37 -42.46
N GLN A 51 18.69 -22.03 -42.91
CA GLN A 51 19.18 -20.64 -42.85
C GLN A 51 18.28 -19.69 -43.66
N GLN A 52 17.84 -20.10 -44.85
CA GLN A 52 16.89 -19.31 -45.66
C GLN A 52 15.54 -19.13 -44.97
N ILE A 53 14.99 -20.19 -44.38
CA ILE A 53 13.75 -20.13 -43.60
C ILE A 53 13.91 -19.16 -42.42
N LEU A 54 15.04 -19.21 -41.70
CA LEU A 54 15.31 -18.30 -40.60
C LEU A 54 15.40 -16.84 -41.08
N VAL A 55 15.97 -16.57 -42.26
CA VAL A 55 15.98 -15.22 -42.85
C VAL A 55 14.56 -14.75 -43.19
N LEU A 56 13.73 -15.57 -43.82
CA LEU A 56 12.33 -15.24 -44.13
C LEU A 56 11.51 -15.01 -42.86
N ARG A 57 11.76 -15.79 -41.80
CA ARG A 57 11.17 -15.60 -40.47
C ARG A 57 11.63 -14.32 -39.80
N LYS A 58 12.90 -13.93 -39.96
CA LYS A 58 13.41 -12.62 -39.52
C LYS A 58 12.80 -11.46 -40.30
N MET A 59 12.39 -11.67 -41.55
CA MET A 59 11.58 -10.74 -42.33
C MET A 59 10.08 -10.78 -41.95
N GLN A 60 9.72 -11.49 -40.87
CA GLN A 60 8.38 -11.67 -40.34
C GLN A 60 7.40 -12.34 -41.31
N ILE A 61 7.91 -13.14 -42.26
CA ILE A 61 7.07 -13.91 -43.17
C ILE A 61 6.52 -15.14 -42.42
N PRO A 62 5.21 -15.37 -42.40
CA PRO A 62 4.61 -16.54 -41.75
C PRO A 62 5.07 -17.88 -42.37
N ILE A 63 5.18 -18.94 -41.57
CA ILE A 63 5.57 -20.30 -42.05
C ILE A 63 4.64 -20.80 -43.15
N LYS A 64 3.33 -20.51 -43.09
CA LYS A 64 2.37 -20.85 -44.15
C LYS A 64 2.73 -20.24 -45.52
N ASP A 65 3.29 -19.04 -45.52
CA ASP A 65 3.62 -18.32 -46.75
C ASP A 65 5.01 -18.75 -47.22
N ILE A 66 5.90 -19.10 -46.29
CA ILE A 66 7.18 -19.75 -46.60
C ILE A 66 6.95 -21.13 -47.25
N LEU A 67 6.02 -21.93 -46.74
CA LEU A 67 5.59 -23.18 -47.39
C LEU A 67 5.09 -22.91 -48.80
N HIS A 68 4.20 -21.93 -48.97
CA HIS A 68 3.67 -21.57 -50.27
C HIS A 68 4.76 -21.10 -51.26
N ILE A 69 5.79 -20.39 -50.76
CA ILE A 69 6.97 -20.01 -51.54
C ILE A 69 7.75 -21.23 -52.02
N TYR A 70 7.97 -22.24 -51.17
CA TYR A 70 8.72 -23.45 -51.54
C TYR A 70 7.90 -24.47 -52.34
N GLU A 71 6.56 -24.46 -52.25
CA GLU A 71 5.66 -25.34 -53.00
C GLU A 71 5.32 -24.79 -54.40
N SER A 72 5.39 -23.47 -54.60
CA SER A 72 5.05 -22.83 -55.87
C SER A 72 6.26 -22.75 -56.82
N GLN A 73 6.11 -23.23 -58.05
CA GLN A 73 7.05 -22.98 -59.14
C GLN A 73 6.82 -21.63 -59.84
N ASP A 74 5.78 -20.89 -59.45
CA ASP A 74 5.40 -19.62 -60.04
C ASP A 74 5.97 -18.46 -59.23
N MET A 75 6.91 -17.73 -59.82
CA MET A 75 7.53 -16.54 -59.23
C MET A 75 6.50 -15.48 -58.83
N ARG A 76 5.31 -15.45 -59.46
CA ARG A 76 4.23 -14.52 -59.10
C ARG A 76 3.73 -14.73 -57.67
N VAL A 77 3.72 -15.97 -57.19
CA VAL A 77 3.32 -16.31 -55.81
C VAL A 77 4.32 -15.76 -54.80
N VAL A 78 5.61 -15.97 -55.07
CA VAL A 78 6.70 -15.46 -54.23
C VAL A 78 6.62 -13.94 -54.17
N VAL A 79 6.53 -13.28 -55.33
CA VAL A 79 6.39 -11.82 -55.43
C VAL A 79 5.15 -11.33 -54.67
N GLN A 80 4.01 -12.02 -54.77
CA GLN A 80 2.80 -11.62 -54.06
C GLN A 80 2.96 -11.67 -52.54
N VAL A 81 3.60 -12.71 -51.97
CA VAL A 81 3.88 -12.80 -50.53
C VAL A 81 4.76 -11.63 -50.07
N PHE A 82 5.77 -11.27 -50.86
CA PHE A 82 6.63 -10.12 -50.54
C PHE A 82 5.91 -8.78 -50.73
N VAL A 83 5.05 -8.63 -51.74
CA VAL A 83 4.22 -7.43 -51.96
C VAL A 83 3.21 -7.25 -50.83
N ASP A 84 2.56 -8.33 -50.39
CA ASP A 84 1.62 -8.30 -49.26
C ASP A 84 2.34 -7.93 -47.96
N ARG A 85 3.55 -8.45 -47.74
CA ARG A 85 4.37 -8.03 -46.60
C ARG A 85 4.86 -6.59 -46.74
N LEU A 86 5.24 -6.14 -47.93
CA LEU A 86 5.62 -4.76 -48.17
C LEU A 86 4.45 -3.81 -47.89
N HIS A 87 3.23 -4.14 -48.33
CA HIS A 87 2.03 -3.37 -48.00
C HIS A 87 1.68 -3.41 -46.51
N ALA A 88 1.93 -4.52 -45.82
CA ALA A 88 1.78 -4.58 -44.36
C ALA A 88 2.80 -3.67 -43.67
N ILE A 89 4.06 -3.71 -44.12
CA ILE A 89 5.13 -2.82 -43.66
C ILE A 89 4.78 -1.37 -43.97
N ASP A 90 4.26 -1.04 -45.15
CA ASP A 90 3.85 0.33 -45.50
C ASP A 90 2.73 0.84 -44.60
N ARG A 91 1.78 -0.03 -44.22
CA ARG A 91 0.74 0.30 -43.23
C ARG A 91 1.34 0.52 -41.84
N GLU A 92 2.27 -0.32 -41.42
CA GLU A 92 3.02 -0.16 -40.16
C GLU A 92 3.84 1.14 -40.17
N VAL A 93 4.56 1.42 -41.26
CA VAL A 93 5.34 2.65 -41.48
C VAL A 93 4.44 3.87 -41.51
N THR A 94 3.26 3.79 -42.12
CA THR A 94 2.28 4.88 -42.13
C THR A 94 1.77 5.16 -40.72
N ALA A 95 1.39 4.13 -39.96
CA ALA A 95 0.95 4.28 -38.56
C ALA A 95 2.09 4.83 -37.67
N LEU A 96 3.31 4.33 -37.85
CA LEU A 96 4.50 4.83 -37.16
C LEU A 96 4.87 6.26 -37.58
N SER A 97 4.64 6.64 -38.83
CA SER A 97 4.87 8.00 -39.33
C SER A 97 3.81 8.97 -38.81
N GLU A 98 2.54 8.55 -38.73
CA GLU A 98 1.48 9.33 -38.08
C GLU A 98 1.78 9.50 -36.60
N LEU A 99 2.13 8.43 -35.89
CA LEU A 99 2.55 8.48 -34.49
C LEU A 99 3.78 9.38 -34.30
N LYS A 100 4.76 9.27 -35.19
CA LYS A 100 5.93 10.17 -35.20
C LYS A 100 5.52 11.62 -35.44
N GLN A 101 4.58 11.90 -36.33
CA GLN A 101 4.07 13.27 -36.55
C GLN A 101 3.34 13.80 -35.31
N VAL A 102 2.60 12.95 -34.58
CA VAL A 102 2.00 13.32 -33.29
C VAL A 102 3.09 13.63 -32.27
N ILE A 103 4.11 12.78 -32.17
CA ILE A 103 5.25 12.96 -31.25
C ILE A 103 6.08 14.19 -31.64
N ASP A 104 6.29 14.48 -32.92
CA ASP A 104 7.00 15.67 -33.40
C ASP A 104 6.17 16.93 -33.12
N ALA A 105 4.86 16.90 -33.33
CA ALA A 105 3.97 18.00 -32.95
C ALA A 105 3.97 18.21 -31.42
N PHE A 106 4.02 17.12 -30.66
CA PHE A 106 4.18 17.13 -29.21
C PHE A 106 5.49 17.81 -28.84
N LEU A 107 6.62 17.32 -29.33
CA LEU A 107 7.97 17.85 -29.09
C LEU A 107 8.13 19.30 -29.53
N GLN A 108 7.61 19.71 -30.69
CA GLN A 108 7.64 21.11 -31.11
C GLN A 108 6.83 22.00 -30.17
N THR A 109 5.70 21.52 -29.68
CA THR A 109 4.89 22.23 -28.67
C THR A 109 5.63 22.28 -27.33
N MET A 110 6.33 21.22 -26.93
CA MET A 110 7.20 21.21 -25.75
C MET A 110 8.31 22.26 -25.88
N VAL A 111 9.02 22.27 -27.01
CA VAL A 111 10.16 23.17 -27.27
C VAL A 111 9.70 24.62 -27.38
N LYS A 112 8.62 24.90 -28.12
CA LYS A 112 8.03 26.25 -28.27
C LYS A 112 7.62 26.84 -26.92
N ASN A 113 7.11 26.00 -26.02
CA ASN A 113 6.65 26.41 -24.70
C ASN A 113 7.70 26.21 -23.59
N GLY A 114 8.95 25.87 -23.93
CA GLY A 114 10.05 25.74 -22.98
C GLY A 114 9.88 24.60 -21.95
N ILE A 115 9.09 23.58 -22.29
CA ILE A 115 8.74 22.48 -21.39
C ILE A 115 9.90 21.49 -21.30
N THR A 116 10.54 21.45 -20.13
CA THR A 116 11.79 20.72 -19.88
C THR A 116 11.67 19.66 -18.77
N LYS A 117 10.49 19.51 -18.14
CA LYS A 117 10.24 18.56 -17.04
C LYS A 117 8.97 17.73 -17.30
N ILE A 118 8.99 16.46 -16.92
CA ILE A 118 7.89 15.49 -17.09
C ILE A 118 6.60 15.93 -16.37
N SER A 119 6.71 16.67 -15.27
CA SER A 119 5.57 17.22 -14.51
C SER A 119 4.73 18.25 -15.27
N ALA A 120 5.20 18.74 -16.42
CA ALA A 120 4.49 19.71 -17.27
C ALA A 120 3.74 19.05 -18.46
N LEU A 121 3.70 17.72 -18.53
CA LEU A 121 2.89 16.99 -19.52
C LEU A 121 1.38 17.34 -19.48
N PRO A 122 0.74 17.58 -18.32
CA PRO A 122 -0.67 18.00 -18.28
C PRO A 122 -0.93 19.35 -18.95
N LEU A 123 -0.01 20.31 -18.81
CA LEU A 123 -0.09 21.64 -19.44
C LEU A 123 0.07 21.57 -20.98
N LEU A 124 0.77 20.54 -21.48
CA LEU A 124 0.86 20.25 -22.92
C LEU A 124 -0.47 19.79 -23.50
N TYR A 125 -1.24 18.98 -22.77
CA TYR A 125 -2.57 18.55 -23.20
C TYR A 125 -3.54 19.74 -23.31
N GLU A 126 -3.47 20.67 -22.36
CA GLU A 126 -4.24 21.92 -22.36
C GLU A 126 -3.87 22.83 -23.54
N GLU A 127 -2.58 23.01 -23.82
CA GLU A 127 -2.09 23.87 -24.90
C GLU A 127 -2.35 23.26 -26.28
N MET A 128 -2.30 21.93 -26.41
CA MET A 128 -2.74 21.23 -27.62
C MET A 128 -4.25 21.36 -27.84
N GLY A 129 -5.06 21.27 -26.78
CA GLY A 129 -6.49 21.59 -26.82
C GLY A 129 -6.78 23.01 -27.27
N LYS A 130 -5.96 23.98 -26.84
CA LYS A 130 -6.06 25.41 -27.24
C LYS A 130 -5.59 25.65 -28.69
N GLN A 131 -4.49 25.02 -29.13
CA GLN A 131 -4.03 25.12 -30.52
C GLN A 131 -4.95 24.38 -31.51
N LEU A 132 -5.73 23.41 -31.06
CA LEU A 132 -6.78 22.75 -31.86
C LEU A 132 -7.97 23.67 -32.18
N HIS A 133 -8.25 24.68 -31.35
CA HIS A 133 -9.25 25.72 -31.65
C HIS A 133 -8.72 26.90 -32.47
N ILE A 134 -7.41 27.15 -32.47
CA ILE A 134 -6.80 28.30 -33.18
C ILE A 134 -6.46 27.96 -34.66
N ARG A 135 -6.43 26.67 -35.04
CA ARG A 135 -6.06 26.20 -36.39
C ARG A 135 -7.23 25.89 -37.31
N GLU A 136 -8.44 26.33 -36.99
CA GLU A 136 -9.64 26.10 -37.81
C GLU A 136 -9.67 26.91 -39.12
N GLU A 137 -8.73 27.84 -39.35
CA GLU A 137 -8.81 28.75 -40.52
C GLU A 137 -7.78 28.53 -41.65
N ARG A 138 -6.83 27.58 -41.59
CA ARG A 138 -5.94 27.32 -42.74
C ARG A 138 -5.61 25.84 -42.96
N ASP A 139 -6.22 25.31 -44.01
CA ASP A 139 -5.89 24.11 -44.79
C ASP A 139 -5.85 22.73 -44.10
N SER A 140 -6.94 21.99 -44.32
CA SER A 140 -6.99 20.53 -44.54
C SER A 140 -6.10 19.63 -43.68
N ALA A 141 -6.45 19.43 -42.40
CA ALA A 141 -6.05 18.24 -41.66
C ALA A 141 -7.13 17.87 -40.62
N VAL A 142 -7.64 16.64 -40.72
CA VAL A 142 -8.64 16.06 -39.79
C VAL A 142 -8.08 16.04 -38.35
N PRO A 143 -8.87 16.43 -37.33
CA PRO A 143 -8.40 16.53 -35.93
C PRO A 143 -7.86 15.20 -35.38
N ILE A 144 -6.87 15.29 -34.49
CA ILE A 144 -6.33 14.13 -33.76
C ILE A 144 -7.14 13.98 -32.47
N THR A 145 -7.99 12.95 -32.41
CA THR A 145 -8.85 12.62 -31.26
C THR A 145 -8.31 11.39 -30.51
N TYR A 146 -8.78 11.16 -29.29
CA TYR A 146 -8.44 9.98 -28.48
C TYR A 146 -8.79 8.68 -29.21
N GLU A 147 -9.95 8.64 -29.89
CA GLU A 147 -10.39 7.50 -30.71
C GLU A 147 -9.43 7.20 -31.88
N ARG A 148 -8.79 8.23 -32.46
CA ARG A 148 -7.80 8.08 -33.53
C ARG A 148 -6.45 7.62 -32.99
N LEU A 149 -6.07 8.08 -31.79
CA LEU A 149 -4.89 7.57 -31.09
C LEU A 149 -5.06 6.10 -30.69
N ASP A 150 -6.25 5.70 -30.26
CA ASP A 150 -6.58 4.31 -29.97
C ASP A 150 -6.63 3.45 -31.24
N ASP A 151 -7.09 3.97 -32.38
CA ASP A 151 -7.00 3.27 -33.68
C ASP A 151 -5.54 3.09 -34.14
N ILE A 152 -4.73 4.15 -34.04
CA ILE A 152 -3.29 4.09 -34.37
C ILE A 152 -2.57 3.14 -33.41
N ALA A 153 -2.82 3.24 -32.10
CA ALA A 153 -2.26 2.37 -31.09
C ALA A 153 -2.73 0.92 -31.27
N GLY A 154 -3.99 0.68 -31.63
CA GLY A 154 -4.52 -0.65 -31.95
C GLY A 154 -3.86 -1.28 -33.18
N ARG A 155 -3.53 -0.46 -34.19
CA ARG A 155 -2.82 -0.89 -35.40
C ARG A 155 -1.33 -1.15 -35.15
N VAL A 156 -0.73 -0.51 -34.14
CA VAL A 156 0.65 -0.74 -33.66
C VAL A 156 0.73 -1.93 -32.68
N ASN A 157 -0.25 -2.07 -31.77
CA ASN A 157 -0.32 -3.09 -30.71
C ASN A 157 -0.75 -4.49 -31.22
N GLY A 158 -1.18 -4.61 -32.48
CA GLY A 158 -1.39 -5.89 -33.16
C GLY A 158 -0.13 -6.79 -33.24
N ALA A 159 1.04 -6.28 -32.81
CA ALA A 159 2.32 -6.97 -32.72
C ALA A 159 2.73 -7.37 -31.26
N ARG A 160 1.80 -8.00 -30.50
CA ARG A 160 1.94 -8.94 -29.34
C ARG A 160 2.95 -8.72 -28.17
N GLU A 161 2.39 -8.61 -26.95
CA GLU A 161 2.89 -9.25 -25.69
C GLU A 161 1.87 -10.34 -25.24
N PRO A 162 2.27 -11.55 -24.77
CA PRO A 162 1.33 -12.61 -24.37
C PRO A 162 0.90 -12.56 -22.88
N ALA A 163 -0.38 -12.85 -22.59
CA ALA A 163 -0.96 -12.91 -21.23
C ALA A 163 -0.73 -14.28 -20.51
N CYS A 164 -0.73 -14.29 -19.17
CA CYS A 164 -0.51 -15.46 -18.30
C CYS A 164 -1.63 -15.67 -17.26
N ASP A 165 -2.03 -16.92 -17.01
CA ASP A 165 -3.08 -17.34 -16.06
C ASP A 165 -2.52 -18.19 -14.89
N ILE A 166 -3.18 -18.24 -13.72
CA ILE A 166 -2.85 -19.17 -12.62
C ILE A 166 -3.84 -20.34 -12.59
N VAL A 167 -3.32 -21.56 -12.57
CA VAL A 167 -4.08 -22.82 -12.58
C VAL A 167 -3.62 -23.76 -11.48
N GLU A 168 -4.47 -24.68 -11.04
CA GLU A 168 -4.11 -25.75 -10.11
C GLU A 168 -4.02 -27.08 -10.85
N LEU A 169 -2.89 -27.78 -10.71
CA LEU A 169 -2.72 -29.15 -11.18
C LEU A 169 -2.88 -30.12 -10.00
N PRO A 170 -3.62 -31.23 -10.16
CA PRO A 170 -3.79 -32.21 -9.09
C PRO A 170 -2.48 -32.96 -8.82
N ALA A 171 -2.40 -33.60 -7.66
CA ALA A 171 -1.38 -34.62 -7.42
C ALA A 171 -1.58 -35.79 -8.40
N MET A 172 -0.49 -36.29 -8.98
CA MET A 172 -0.50 -37.30 -10.03
C MET A 172 0.62 -38.30 -9.83
N ARG A 173 0.38 -39.55 -10.25
CA ARG A 173 1.42 -40.56 -10.40
C ARG A 173 1.92 -40.51 -11.84
N LEU A 174 3.22 -40.25 -12.03
CA LEU A 174 3.83 -40.09 -13.34
C LEU A 174 4.85 -41.20 -13.57
N ILE A 175 4.98 -41.65 -14.81
CA ILE A 175 6.11 -42.44 -15.28
C ILE A 175 6.85 -41.58 -16.29
N THR A 176 8.17 -41.50 -16.16
CA THR A 176 9.01 -40.65 -16.99
C THR A 176 9.71 -41.45 -18.07
N SER A 177 10.13 -40.82 -19.16
CA SER A 177 10.93 -41.48 -20.20
C SER A 177 12.37 -41.79 -19.76
N ARG A 178 12.74 -41.63 -18.48
CA ARG A 178 14.09 -41.93 -17.98
C ARG A 178 14.21 -43.40 -17.63
N ARG A 179 15.32 -44.01 -18.04
CA ARG A 179 15.65 -45.40 -17.70
C ARG A 179 16.16 -45.48 -16.26
N ARG A 180 15.66 -46.44 -15.49
CA ARG A 180 16.09 -46.72 -14.11
C ARG A 180 17.57 -47.11 -13.99
N GLU A 181 18.16 -47.64 -15.07
CA GLU A 181 19.54 -48.16 -15.06
C GLU A 181 20.59 -47.04 -15.09
N ASP A 182 20.40 -46.04 -15.96
CA ASP A 182 21.39 -45.01 -16.23
C ASP A 182 20.85 -43.57 -16.18
N GLY A 183 19.55 -43.40 -15.91
CA GLY A 183 18.88 -42.10 -15.79
C GLY A 183 18.69 -41.35 -17.11
N ARG A 184 19.09 -41.93 -18.25
CA ARG A 184 19.02 -41.24 -19.56
C ARG A 184 17.61 -41.30 -20.12
N ALA A 185 17.17 -40.23 -20.77
CA ALA A 185 15.85 -40.22 -21.41
C ALA A 185 15.87 -41.06 -22.70
N ASP A 186 14.91 -41.98 -22.82
CA ASP A 186 14.68 -42.82 -24.00
C ASP A 186 13.23 -42.68 -24.47
N GLU A 187 12.99 -41.68 -25.31
CA GLU A 187 11.67 -41.34 -25.86
C GLU A 187 11.05 -42.55 -26.61
N GLN A 188 11.83 -43.23 -27.44
CA GLN A 188 11.32 -44.27 -28.33
C GLN A 188 11.03 -45.59 -27.58
N GLY A 189 11.92 -45.98 -26.66
CA GLY A 189 11.67 -47.10 -25.76
C GLY A 189 10.47 -46.84 -24.85
N PHE A 190 10.30 -45.59 -24.40
CA PHE A 190 9.19 -45.20 -23.54
C PHE A 190 7.84 -45.33 -24.25
N TRP A 191 7.73 -44.84 -25.48
CA TRP A 191 6.53 -45.03 -26.30
C TRP A 191 6.21 -46.51 -26.57
N THR A 192 7.24 -47.32 -26.81
CA THR A 192 7.08 -48.77 -27.03
C THR A 192 6.53 -49.46 -25.79
N TRP A 193 7.07 -49.12 -24.62
CA TRP A 193 6.61 -49.66 -23.34
C TRP A 193 5.20 -49.19 -22.98
N LEU A 194 4.89 -47.89 -23.09
CA LEU A 194 3.55 -47.35 -22.81
C LEU A 194 2.47 -48.05 -23.65
N SER A 195 2.76 -48.28 -24.93
CA SER A 195 1.87 -49.01 -25.83
C SER A 195 1.66 -50.46 -25.37
N GLY A 196 2.74 -51.16 -24.99
CA GLY A 196 2.68 -52.53 -24.47
C GLY A 196 1.97 -52.66 -23.11
N ALA A 197 2.08 -51.64 -22.27
CA ALA A 197 1.41 -51.54 -20.96
C ALA A 197 -0.05 -51.07 -21.07
N GLY A 198 -0.54 -50.75 -22.28
CA GLY A 198 -1.91 -50.30 -22.51
C GLY A 198 -2.21 -48.88 -22.00
N VAL A 199 -1.19 -48.03 -21.85
CA VAL A 199 -1.33 -46.66 -21.35
C VAL A 199 -1.45 -45.70 -22.53
N ALA A 200 -2.59 -45.01 -22.62
CA ALA A 200 -2.82 -44.00 -23.66
C ALA A 200 -2.25 -42.62 -23.25
N PRO A 201 -1.68 -41.83 -24.17
CA PRO A 201 -1.10 -40.51 -23.87
C PRO A 201 -2.11 -39.43 -23.45
N GLY A 202 -3.41 -39.70 -23.61
CA GLY A 202 -4.48 -38.76 -23.33
C GLY A 202 -4.79 -37.81 -24.49
N ARG A 203 -5.60 -36.78 -24.23
CA ARG A 203 -6.00 -35.76 -25.22
C ARG A 203 -5.15 -34.49 -25.04
N PRO A 204 -4.84 -33.73 -26.10
CA PRO A 204 -4.20 -32.42 -25.99
C PRO A 204 -4.94 -31.49 -25.01
N GLY A 205 -4.21 -30.90 -24.06
CA GLY A 205 -4.77 -30.06 -22.99
C GLY A 205 -5.48 -30.84 -21.87
N GLY A 206 -5.37 -32.17 -21.88
CA GLY A 206 -5.99 -33.08 -20.91
C GLY A 206 -5.16 -33.33 -19.64
N GLN A 207 -3.99 -32.69 -19.51
CA GLN A 207 -3.04 -32.83 -18.39
C GLN A 207 -2.65 -34.30 -18.15
N SER A 208 -2.52 -35.05 -19.25
CA SER A 208 -2.19 -36.48 -19.24
C SER A 208 -0.74 -36.76 -19.59
N LEU A 209 -0.13 -35.91 -20.43
CA LEU A 209 1.23 -36.07 -20.91
C LEU A 209 1.88 -34.69 -20.92
N PHE A 210 3.06 -34.60 -20.31
CA PHE A 210 3.85 -33.39 -20.29
C PHE A 210 5.23 -33.65 -20.90
N GLU A 211 5.83 -32.59 -21.43
CA GLU A 211 7.22 -32.57 -21.84
C GLU A 211 7.97 -31.54 -20.99
N CYS A 212 9.19 -31.86 -20.57
CA CYS A 212 10.10 -30.86 -20.01
C CYS A 212 11.52 -31.05 -20.56
N GLN A 213 12.37 -30.05 -20.36
CA GLN A 213 13.81 -30.21 -20.56
C GLN A 213 14.46 -30.43 -19.20
N ASP A 214 15.36 -31.40 -19.15
CA ASP A 214 16.20 -31.60 -17.97
C ASP A 214 17.46 -30.72 -17.99
N GLU A 215 18.26 -30.84 -16.92
CA GLU A 215 19.51 -30.09 -16.71
C GLU A 215 20.55 -30.29 -17.83
N THR A 216 20.44 -31.37 -18.61
CA THR A 216 21.34 -31.65 -19.74
C THR A 216 20.80 -31.13 -21.06
N GLY A 217 19.63 -30.49 -21.04
CA GLY A 217 18.88 -30.06 -22.21
C GLY A 217 18.17 -31.21 -22.93
N GLN A 218 18.12 -32.40 -22.33
CA GLN A 218 17.44 -33.56 -22.90
C GLN A 218 15.93 -33.46 -22.62
N THR A 219 15.11 -33.74 -23.64
CA THR A 219 13.65 -33.77 -23.48
C THR A 219 13.22 -35.03 -22.74
N VAL A 220 12.42 -34.85 -21.69
CA VAL A 220 11.83 -35.92 -20.88
C VAL A 220 10.32 -35.86 -21.03
N LEU A 221 9.70 -37.02 -21.28
CA LEU A 221 8.24 -37.17 -21.29
C LEU A 221 7.77 -37.61 -19.91
N LEU A 222 6.65 -37.06 -19.45
CA LEU A 222 6.00 -37.43 -18.20
C LEU A 222 4.56 -37.84 -18.45
N GLN A 223 4.30 -39.14 -18.35
CA GLN A 223 2.98 -39.71 -18.57
C GLN A 223 2.25 -39.92 -17.25
N ARG A 224 1.07 -39.33 -17.10
CA ARG A 224 0.16 -39.65 -15.99
C ARG A 224 -0.39 -41.06 -16.14
N VAL A 225 -0.35 -41.82 -15.05
CA VAL A 225 -0.86 -43.20 -14.99
C VAL A 225 -1.88 -43.38 -13.89
N ASP A 226 -2.73 -44.40 -14.05
CA ASP A 226 -3.70 -44.79 -13.03
C ASP A 226 -2.99 -45.37 -11.78
N PRO A 227 -3.46 -45.11 -10.55
CA PRO A 227 -2.93 -45.73 -9.35
C PRO A 227 -2.87 -47.27 -9.38
N SER A 228 -3.74 -47.94 -10.15
CA SER A 228 -3.76 -49.40 -10.25
C SER A 228 -2.71 -50.00 -11.19
N LEU A 229 -2.02 -49.20 -12.00
CA LEU A 229 -1.04 -49.70 -12.97
C LEU A 229 0.26 -50.12 -12.27
N GLU A 230 0.68 -51.37 -12.39
CA GLU A 230 2.00 -51.78 -11.90
C GLU A 230 3.12 -51.32 -12.86
N ASN A 231 4.16 -50.66 -12.35
CA ASN A 231 5.30 -50.23 -13.16
C ASN A 231 6.39 -51.32 -13.17
N ASP A 232 6.21 -52.32 -14.04
CA ASP A 232 7.14 -53.41 -14.33
C ASP A 232 8.20 -53.06 -15.39
N GLY A 233 8.13 -51.84 -15.93
CA GLY A 233 8.99 -51.35 -16.99
C GLY A 233 10.36 -50.86 -16.54
N PRO A 234 11.28 -50.61 -17.49
CA PRO A 234 12.61 -50.08 -17.20
C PRO A 234 12.60 -48.57 -16.87
N PHE A 235 11.43 -47.95 -16.75
CA PHE A 235 11.25 -46.51 -16.67
C PHE A 235 10.97 -46.02 -15.23
N GLU A 236 11.51 -44.85 -14.91
CA GLU A 236 11.39 -44.26 -13.57
C GLU A 236 9.95 -43.82 -13.27
N GLU A 237 9.56 -43.98 -12.01
CA GLU A 237 8.29 -43.49 -11.50
C GLU A 237 8.52 -42.26 -10.63
N GLU A 238 7.68 -41.25 -10.80
CA GLU A 238 7.71 -40.01 -10.02
C GLU A 238 6.32 -39.70 -9.44
N ALA A 239 6.29 -39.38 -8.15
CA ALA A 239 5.11 -38.82 -7.50
C ALA A 239 5.07 -37.30 -7.73
N PHE A 240 4.11 -36.83 -8.51
CA PHE A 240 3.90 -35.41 -8.77
C PHE A 240 2.93 -34.85 -7.73
N ALA A 241 3.39 -33.91 -6.91
CA ALA A 241 2.61 -33.37 -5.80
C ALA A 241 1.44 -32.47 -6.25
N GLY A 242 1.45 -31.97 -7.49
CA GLY A 242 0.47 -30.99 -7.96
C GLY A 242 0.73 -29.60 -7.40
N GLY A 243 -0.34 -28.81 -7.24
CA GLY A 243 -0.32 -27.46 -6.70
C GLY A 243 -0.54 -26.39 -7.75
N LEU A 244 -0.21 -25.14 -7.41
CA LEU A 244 -0.44 -24.00 -8.30
C LEU A 244 0.66 -23.88 -9.37
N PHE A 245 0.26 -23.48 -10.57
CA PHE A 245 1.11 -23.25 -11.73
C PHE A 245 0.68 -21.99 -12.49
N ALA A 246 1.63 -21.24 -13.01
CA ALA A 246 1.43 -20.18 -13.97
C ALA A 246 1.44 -20.73 -15.39
N CYS A 247 0.46 -20.39 -16.20
CA CYS A 247 0.21 -20.95 -17.52
C CYS A 247 0.27 -19.90 -18.62
N MET A 248 0.94 -20.22 -19.73
CA MET A 248 0.99 -19.39 -20.94
C MET A 248 0.82 -20.23 -22.20
N GLY A 249 0.03 -19.74 -23.15
CA GLY A 249 -0.12 -20.36 -24.47
C GLY A 249 0.79 -19.73 -25.53
N LEU A 250 1.43 -20.55 -26.35
CA LEU A 250 2.29 -20.14 -27.47
C LEU A 250 2.23 -21.17 -28.60
N TYR A 251 2.72 -20.80 -29.78
CA TYR A 251 2.87 -21.76 -30.88
C TYR A 251 4.25 -22.40 -30.87
N ALA A 252 4.37 -23.65 -31.33
CA ALA A 252 5.63 -24.40 -31.31
C ALA A 252 6.72 -23.78 -32.22
N ASP A 253 6.34 -22.91 -33.15
CA ASP A 253 7.22 -22.15 -34.06
C ASP A 253 7.58 -20.73 -33.54
N GLU A 254 7.16 -20.39 -32.32
CA GLU A 254 7.56 -19.18 -31.58
C GLU A 254 8.77 -19.46 -30.66
N ASP A 255 9.42 -18.41 -30.13
CA ASP A 255 10.61 -18.53 -29.27
C ASP A 255 10.23 -18.98 -27.85
N ILE A 256 10.14 -20.30 -27.67
CA ILE A 256 9.80 -20.96 -26.39
C ILE A 256 10.78 -20.54 -25.26
N PRO A 257 12.11 -20.53 -25.45
CA PRO A 257 13.05 -20.02 -24.44
C PRO A 257 12.80 -18.57 -24.01
N ALA A 258 12.43 -17.67 -24.93
CA ALA A 258 12.10 -16.29 -24.58
C ALA A 258 10.82 -16.22 -23.73
N ALA A 259 9.78 -16.99 -24.10
CA ALA A 259 8.53 -17.06 -23.34
C ALA A 259 8.74 -17.60 -21.92
N HIS A 260 9.60 -18.62 -21.75
CA HIS A 260 9.95 -19.16 -20.44
C HIS A 260 10.63 -18.13 -19.53
N ARG A 261 11.61 -17.36 -20.05
CA ARG A 261 12.27 -16.31 -19.27
C ARG A 261 11.30 -15.22 -18.83
N TRP A 262 10.39 -14.82 -19.72
CA TRP A 262 9.35 -13.85 -19.39
C TRP A 262 8.43 -14.35 -18.27
N LEU A 263 8.03 -15.64 -18.32
CA LEU A 263 7.16 -16.24 -17.29
C LEU A 263 7.79 -16.18 -15.91
N ILE A 264 9.09 -16.48 -15.78
CA ILE A 264 9.81 -16.41 -14.50
C ILE A 264 9.84 -14.95 -14.00
N GLN A 265 10.24 -14.01 -14.85
CA GLN A 265 10.36 -12.60 -14.50
C GLN A 265 9.02 -11.96 -14.11
N SER A 266 7.91 -12.48 -14.62
CA SER A 266 6.57 -11.97 -14.32
C SER A 266 6.13 -12.16 -12.85
N PHE A 267 6.82 -13.01 -12.09
CA PHE A 267 6.52 -13.26 -10.67
C PHE A 267 7.47 -12.58 -9.70
N ASP A 268 8.50 -11.89 -10.20
CA ASP A 268 9.38 -11.09 -9.37
C ASP A 268 8.57 -9.92 -8.78
N GLY A 269 8.39 -9.91 -7.45
CA GLY A 269 7.62 -8.87 -6.75
C GLY A 269 6.12 -9.11 -6.62
N SER A 270 5.58 -10.27 -7.01
CA SER A 270 4.14 -10.56 -6.84
C SER A 270 3.75 -10.69 -5.35
N PRO A 271 2.68 -10.00 -4.88
CA PRO A 271 2.25 -10.02 -3.47
C PRO A 271 1.44 -11.28 -3.13
N TYR A 272 0.85 -11.92 -4.12
CA TYR A 272 -0.05 -13.06 -3.92
C TYR A 272 0.61 -14.39 -4.19
N TYR A 273 1.48 -14.42 -5.22
CA TYR A 273 2.11 -15.63 -5.70
C TYR A 273 3.62 -15.42 -5.80
N GLN A 274 4.36 -16.51 -5.81
CA GLN A 274 5.78 -16.51 -6.11
C GLN A 274 6.13 -17.79 -6.84
N VAL A 275 7.19 -17.75 -7.65
CA VAL A 275 7.75 -18.97 -8.24
C VAL A 275 8.12 -19.92 -7.12
N ASP A 276 7.71 -21.17 -7.27
CA ASP A 276 7.92 -22.17 -6.25
C ASP A 276 9.28 -22.84 -6.45
N TYR A 277 10.28 -22.35 -5.72
CA TYR A 277 11.61 -22.94 -5.68
C TYR A 277 11.77 -23.90 -4.52
N ARG A 278 12.52 -24.98 -4.76
CA ARG A 278 13.09 -25.86 -3.75
C ARG A 278 14.22 -25.14 -3.01
N ALA A 279 14.63 -25.69 -1.86
CA ALA A 279 15.67 -25.10 -1.01
C ALA A 279 17.05 -25.00 -1.69
N ASP A 280 17.30 -25.75 -2.74
CA ASP A 280 18.52 -25.74 -3.55
C ASP A 280 18.49 -24.71 -4.70
N GLY A 281 17.43 -23.91 -4.80
CA GLY A 281 17.24 -22.90 -5.85
C GLY A 281 16.67 -23.45 -7.16
N ARG A 282 16.33 -24.74 -7.23
CA ARG A 282 15.69 -25.35 -8.40
C ARG A 282 14.17 -25.17 -8.34
N LEU A 283 13.47 -25.22 -9.48
CA LEU A 283 12.01 -25.16 -9.48
C LEU A 283 11.41 -26.38 -8.77
N ARG A 284 10.23 -26.22 -8.16
CA ARG A 284 9.46 -27.34 -7.57
C ARG A 284 9.28 -28.46 -8.59
N HIS A 285 8.99 -28.09 -9.83
CA HIS A 285 9.02 -28.93 -11.01
C HIS A 285 9.63 -28.14 -12.18
N GLU A 286 10.32 -28.83 -13.09
CA GLU A 286 10.73 -28.24 -14.37
C GLU A 286 9.51 -27.65 -15.10
N THR A 287 9.73 -26.59 -15.88
CA THR A 287 8.64 -25.99 -16.67
C THR A 287 8.07 -27.03 -17.61
N LEU A 288 6.80 -27.36 -17.42
CA LEU A 288 6.11 -28.37 -18.21
C LEU A 288 5.55 -27.72 -19.47
N ALA A 289 5.61 -28.43 -20.59
CA ALA A 289 4.94 -28.09 -21.82
C ALA A 289 3.90 -29.17 -22.15
N GLU A 290 2.73 -28.73 -22.61
CA GLU A 290 1.67 -29.63 -23.07
C GLU A 290 1.15 -29.15 -24.43
N SER A 291 0.97 -30.08 -25.37
CA SER A 291 0.29 -29.77 -26.63
C SER A 291 -1.21 -29.54 -26.39
N VAL A 292 -1.78 -28.53 -27.06
CA VAL A 292 -3.20 -28.20 -27.00
C VAL A 292 -3.78 -28.05 -28.40
N TYR A 293 -5.10 -28.17 -28.51
CA TYR A 293 -5.77 -27.98 -29.80
C TYR A 293 -5.47 -26.59 -30.38
N SER A 294 -4.98 -26.58 -31.62
CA SER A 294 -4.78 -25.35 -32.36
C SER A 294 -6.09 -24.90 -33.01
N PRO A 295 -6.49 -23.62 -32.89
CA PRO A 295 -7.73 -23.12 -33.47
C PRO A 295 -7.82 -23.23 -35.00
N ASP A 296 -6.68 -23.30 -35.70
CA ASP A 296 -6.62 -23.34 -37.16
C ASP A 296 -6.12 -24.68 -37.72
N GLU A 297 -5.82 -25.66 -36.84
CA GLU A 297 -5.22 -26.96 -37.15
C GLU A 297 -3.92 -26.92 -38.01
N LYS A 298 -3.37 -25.72 -38.28
CA LYS A 298 -2.22 -25.51 -39.17
C LYS A 298 -0.91 -25.35 -38.44
N ARG A 299 -0.94 -24.80 -37.21
CA ARG A 299 0.23 -24.63 -36.35
C ARG A 299 0.04 -25.42 -35.08
N GLU A 300 1.10 -26.08 -34.59
CA GLU A 300 1.04 -26.73 -33.29
C GLU A 300 1.01 -25.65 -32.18
N ARG A 301 0.10 -25.84 -31.20
CA ARG A 301 -0.05 -24.94 -30.06
C ARG A 301 0.33 -25.65 -28.76
N LEU A 302 1.05 -24.96 -27.90
CA LEU A 302 1.54 -25.44 -26.62
C LEU A 302 0.99 -24.58 -25.47
N ARG A 303 0.97 -25.16 -24.27
CA ARG A 303 0.89 -24.44 -23.00
C ARG A 303 2.11 -24.75 -22.15
N LEU A 304 2.74 -23.71 -21.61
CA LEU A 304 3.77 -23.83 -20.59
C LEU A 304 3.13 -23.78 -19.19
N PHE A 305 3.70 -24.49 -18.23
CA PHE A 305 3.32 -24.48 -16.82
C PHE A 305 4.57 -24.28 -15.95
N LEU A 306 4.62 -23.16 -15.23
CA LEU A 306 5.67 -22.82 -14.27
C LEU A 306 5.12 -22.97 -12.85
N ALA A 307 5.77 -23.73 -11.97
CA ALA A 307 5.29 -23.94 -10.60
C ALA A 307 5.28 -22.65 -9.76
N VAL A 308 4.17 -22.37 -9.07
CA VAL A 308 4.01 -21.22 -8.15
C VAL A 308 3.33 -21.63 -6.83
N ARG A 309 3.35 -20.74 -5.83
CA ARG A 309 2.64 -20.93 -4.53
C ARG A 309 2.05 -19.63 -4.00
N LYS A 310 0.98 -19.72 -3.20
CA LYS A 310 0.31 -18.57 -2.54
C LYS A 310 1.05 -18.17 -1.26
N LYS A 311 1.10 -16.87 -0.95
CA LYS A 311 1.63 -16.33 0.32
C LYS A 311 0.57 -16.37 1.45
N ALA A 312 0.98 -16.32 2.72
CA ALA A 312 0.08 -16.35 3.89
C ALA A 312 -0.81 -15.09 3.95
N PRO A 313 -2.06 -15.18 4.49
CA PRO A 313 -2.94 -14.02 4.62
C PRO A 313 -2.40 -13.05 5.68
N ASP A 314 -2.42 -11.77 5.36
CA ASP A 314 -1.85 -10.72 6.18
C ASP A 314 -2.94 -9.67 6.44
N LEU A 315 -3.28 -9.44 7.72
CA LEU A 315 -4.30 -8.47 8.13
C LEU A 315 -3.94 -7.05 7.65
N SER A 316 -2.64 -6.75 7.48
CA SER A 316 -2.19 -5.45 6.98
C SER A 316 -2.64 -5.14 5.54
N LEU A 317 -3.19 -6.14 4.85
CA LEU A 317 -3.77 -5.98 3.53
C LEU A 317 -5.28 -5.64 3.56
N TYR A 318 -5.92 -5.50 4.73
CA TYR A 318 -7.36 -5.25 4.90
C TYR A 318 -7.66 -4.07 5.84
N GLU A 319 -8.70 -3.28 5.55
CA GLU A 319 -9.11 -2.13 6.36
C GLU A 319 -9.86 -2.54 7.65
N ALA A 320 -9.80 -1.69 8.69
CA ALA A 320 -10.54 -1.92 9.94
C ALA A 320 -12.04 -1.60 9.75
N GLY A 321 -12.92 -2.55 10.12
CA GLY A 321 -14.34 -2.46 9.78
C GLY A 321 -15.09 -1.26 10.36
N ARG A 322 -16.16 -0.87 9.65
CA ARG A 322 -16.89 0.39 9.86
C ARG A 322 -18.09 0.21 10.77
N ARG A 323 -18.13 0.91 11.90
CA ARG A 323 -19.30 0.94 12.80
C ARG A 323 -20.46 1.76 12.21
N LEU A 324 -21.67 1.21 12.29
CA LEU A 324 -22.92 1.79 11.83
C LEU A 324 -23.83 2.15 13.00
N GLN A 325 -24.49 3.31 12.93
CA GLN A 325 -25.45 3.79 13.94
C GLN A 325 -26.79 4.12 13.27
N GLY A 326 -27.89 3.99 14.01
CA GLY A 326 -29.23 4.37 13.52
C GLY A 326 -29.86 3.41 12.50
N ILE A 327 -29.22 2.28 12.18
CA ILE A 327 -29.80 1.27 11.28
C ILE A 327 -30.94 0.53 12.00
N PRO A 328 -32.14 0.44 11.41
CA PRO A 328 -33.23 -0.31 11.99
C PRO A 328 -32.88 -1.80 12.12
N ALA A 329 -33.24 -2.41 13.25
CA ALA A 329 -33.04 -3.85 13.48
C ALA A 329 -33.56 -4.72 12.32
N GLY A 330 -34.75 -4.40 11.80
CA GLY A 330 -35.36 -5.15 10.69
C GLY A 330 -34.55 -5.11 9.39
N GLU A 331 -33.75 -4.06 9.16
CA GLU A 331 -32.86 -3.97 7.99
C GLU A 331 -31.63 -4.87 8.15
N ILE A 332 -31.03 -4.87 9.35
CA ILE A 332 -29.89 -5.75 9.70
C ILE A 332 -30.30 -7.21 9.54
N GLU A 333 -31.50 -7.54 10.02
CA GLU A 333 -32.06 -8.89 9.92
C GLU A 333 -32.42 -9.27 8.48
N ALA A 334 -33.02 -8.37 7.70
CA ALA A 334 -33.34 -8.61 6.29
C ALA A 334 -32.08 -8.83 5.42
N ALA A 335 -30.99 -8.14 5.75
CA ALA A 335 -29.70 -8.30 5.09
C ALA A 335 -28.94 -9.57 5.53
N SER A 336 -29.42 -10.25 6.57
CA SER A 336 -28.80 -11.46 7.15
C SER A 336 -29.78 -12.63 7.11
N PRO A 337 -30.21 -13.10 5.92
CA PRO A 337 -31.18 -14.18 5.81
C PRO A 337 -30.66 -15.45 6.47
N VAL A 338 -31.48 -16.05 7.33
CA VAL A 338 -31.14 -17.27 8.06
C VAL A 338 -31.33 -18.49 7.17
N LEU A 339 -30.28 -19.31 7.04
CA LEU A 339 -30.33 -20.58 6.33
C LEU A 339 -30.99 -21.68 7.19
N TRP A 340 -30.60 -21.78 8.47
CA TRP A 340 -31.22 -22.66 9.46
C TRP A 340 -30.93 -22.16 10.88
N THR A 341 -31.73 -22.63 11.86
CA THR A 341 -31.63 -22.24 13.28
C THR A 341 -31.71 -23.47 14.19
N ALA A 342 -30.91 -23.49 15.25
CA ALA A 342 -30.97 -24.43 16.36
C ALA A 342 -31.35 -23.71 17.67
N GLU A 343 -32.34 -24.23 18.38
CA GLU A 343 -32.80 -23.71 19.68
C GLU A 343 -32.13 -24.47 20.82
N CYS A 344 -31.48 -23.75 21.74
CA CYS A 344 -30.77 -24.30 22.88
C CYS A 344 -31.39 -23.75 24.19
N PRO A 345 -32.53 -24.31 24.66
CA PRO A 345 -33.13 -23.91 25.93
C PRO A 345 -32.18 -24.17 27.11
N ALA A 346 -32.37 -23.48 28.24
CA ALA A 346 -31.49 -23.59 29.41
C ALA A 346 -31.15 -25.03 29.83
N ALA A 347 -32.10 -25.97 29.71
CA ALA A 347 -31.87 -27.37 30.07
C ALA A 347 -30.89 -28.13 29.14
N GLN A 348 -30.60 -27.60 27.94
CA GLN A 348 -29.68 -28.20 26.97
C GLN A 348 -28.27 -27.60 27.02
N LEU A 349 -28.09 -26.48 27.74
CA LEU A 349 -26.78 -25.90 27.96
C LEU A 349 -26.00 -26.76 28.96
N LYS A 350 -24.84 -27.27 28.54
CA LYS A 350 -24.02 -28.17 29.36
C LYS A 350 -22.83 -27.43 29.95
N PRO A 351 -22.63 -27.45 31.27
CA PRO A 351 -21.43 -26.87 31.85
C PRO A 351 -20.18 -27.61 31.38
N GLU A 352 -19.12 -26.87 31.08
CA GLU A 352 -17.80 -27.36 30.73
C GLU A 352 -16.79 -26.77 31.72
N PRO A 353 -16.16 -27.60 32.57
CA PRO A 353 -16.36 -29.04 32.71
C PRO A 353 -17.72 -29.39 33.35
N GLU A 354 -18.27 -30.58 33.08
CA GLU A 354 -19.64 -30.99 33.49
C GLU A 354 -19.89 -30.93 35.01
N TRP A 355 -18.84 -31.03 35.83
CA TRP A 355 -18.91 -30.94 37.29
C TRP A 355 -18.91 -29.51 37.83
N ALA A 356 -18.85 -28.49 36.96
CA ALA A 356 -18.85 -27.10 37.36
C ALA A 356 -20.17 -26.72 38.04
N TRP A 357 -20.08 -26.39 39.34
CA TRP A 357 -21.21 -25.93 40.17
C TRP A 357 -21.78 -24.57 39.74
N SER A 358 -21.13 -23.91 38.79
CA SER A 358 -21.47 -22.58 38.28
C SER A 358 -22.78 -22.56 37.50
N TYR A 359 -23.45 -23.68 37.23
CA TYR A 359 -24.73 -23.71 36.51
C TYR A 359 -25.74 -24.66 37.16
N ARG A 360 -27.00 -24.20 37.29
CA ARG A 360 -28.11 -25.03 37.76
C ARG A 360 -29.44 -24.55 37.21
N LEU A 361 -30.41 -25.45 37.04
CA LEU A 361 -31.78 -25.08 36.70
C LEU A 361 -32.56 -24.71 37.97
N ASN A 362 -33.27 -23.61 37.93
CA ASN A 362 -34.18 -23.18 39.01
C ASN A 362 -35.60 -23.76 38.83
N GLU A 363 -36.48 -23.51 39.79
CA GLU A 363 -37.86 -24.05 39.79
C GLU A 363 -38.72 -23.56 38.62
N ARG A 364 -38.32 -22.48 37.93
CA ARG A 364 -38.98 -21.96 36.73
C ARG A 364 -38.43 -22.56 35.43
N GLY A 365 -37.46 -23.48 35.51
CA GLY A 365 -36.81 -24.11 34.36
C GLY A 365 -35.75 -23.23 33.69
N GLU A 366 -35.33 -22.14 34.35
CA GLU A 366 -34.30 -21.22 33.85
C GLU A 366 -32.93 -21.58 34.45
N GLY A 367 -31.86 -21.28 33.72
CA GLY A 367 -30.50 -21.60 34.10
C GLY A 367 -29.83 -20.48 34.90
N ASP A 368 -29.57 -20.71 36.17
CA ASP A 368 -28.78 -19.84 37.04
C ASP A 368 -27.28 -20.12 36.82
N TYR A 369 -26.57 -19.19 36.18
CA TYR A 369 -25.15 -19.26 35.80
C TYR A 369 -24.27 -18.26 36.58
N SER A 370 -23.16 -18.71 37.16
CA SER A 370 -22.23 -17.93 37.98
C SER A 370 -20.78 -18.11 37.49
N PRO A 371 -20.25 -17.23 36.61
CA PRO A 371 -18.98 -17.40 35.91
C PRO A 371 -17.74 -16.97 36.72
N VAL A 372 -17.65 -17.35 38.00
CA VAL A 372 -16.56 -16.93 38.90
C VAL A 372 -15.19 -17.47 38.42
N ILE A 373 -15.18 -18.55 37.64
CA ILE A 373 -13.97 -19.19 37.12
C ILE A 373 -13.95 -19.05 35.60
N ALA A 374 -12.94 -18.34 35.07
CA ALA A 374 -12.83 -17.98 33.65
C ALA A 374 -12.73 -19.18 32.68
N SER A 375 -12.41 -20.38 33.18
CA SER A 375 -12.35 -21.62 32.39
C SER A 375 -13.64 -22.44 32.43
N HIS A 376 -14.70 -21.93 33.06
CA HIS A 376 -16.03 -22.56 33.04
C HIS A 376 -16.87 -21.96 31.92
N PHE A 377 -17.38 -22.81 31.04
CA PHE A 377 -18.20 -22.44 29.88
C PHE A 377 -19.52 -23.22 29.88
N LEU A 378 -20.49 -22.80 29.08
CA LEU A 378 -21.65 -23.64 28.75
C LEU A 378 -21.63 -23.97 27.26
N SER A 379 -21.46 -25.24 26.90
CA SER A 379 -21.53 -25.68 25.50
C SER A 379 -22.97 -25.70 24.99
N THR A 380 -23.14 -25.25 23.75
CA THR A 380 -24.39 -25.38 22.99
C THR A 380 -24.44 -26.62 22.12
N GLY A 381 -23.28 -27.23 21.79
CA GLY A 381 -23.16 -28.34 20.85
C GLY A 381 -23.36 -27.99 19.37
N VAL A 382 -23.57 -26.71 19.03
CA VAL A 382 -23.89 -26.25 17.66
C VAL A 382 -22.66 -25.64 16.97
N LYS A 383 -22.34 -26.13 15.77
CA LYS A 383 -21.22 -25.63 14.94
C LYS A 383 -21.72 -24.86 13.71
N VAL A 384 -21.10 -23.71 13.43
CA VAL A 384 -21.45 -22.79 12.33
C VAL A 384 -20.20 -22.28 11.61
N ARG A 385 -20.35 -21.93 10.32
CA ARG A 385 -19.36 -21.17 9.54
C ARG A 385 -19.73 -19.69 9.52
N LEU A 386 -18.81 -18.83 9.13
CA LEU A 386 -19.19 -17.48 8.71
C LEU A 386 -20.11 -17.58 7.48
N PRO A 387 -21.14 -16.73 7.35
CA PRO A 387 -21.72 -15.87 8.39
C PRO A 387 -22.68 -16.61 9.35
N PHE A 388 -22.83 -16.17 10.61
CA PHE A 388 -23.70 -16.80 11.63
C PHE A 388 -24.39 -15.79 12.56
N ARG A 389 -25.36 -16.22 13.37
CA ARG A 389 -26.09 -15.41 14.37
C ARG A 389 -26.29 -16.19 15.68
N VAL A 390 -26.28 -15.50 16.81
CA VAL A 390 -26.55 -16.02 18.17
C VAL A 390 -27.57 -15.12 18.88
N ASP A 391 -28.69 -15.66 19.32
CA ASP A 391 -29.69 -14.94 20.14
C ASP A 391 -29.76 -15.52 21.56
N ALA A 392 -30.04 -14.69 22.57
CA ALA A 392 -30.17 -15.14 23.95
C ALA A 392 -31.12 -14.27 24.78
N VAL A 393 -31.75 -14.85 25.80
CA VAL A 393 -32.53 -14.09 26.80
C VAL A 393 -32.00 -14.38 28.21
N PHE A 394 -31.57 -13.34 28.91
CA PHE A 394 -30.90 -13.47 30.21
C PHE A 394 -31.16 -12.28 31.15
N GLN A 395 -31.09 -12.50 32.46
CA GLN A 395 -31.22 -11.47 33.50
C GLN A 395 -29.96 -11.47 34.39
N VAL A 396 -29.58 -10.29 34.91
CA VAL A 396 -28.43 -10.15 35.84
C VAL A 396 -28.86 -9.41 37.10
N GLU A 397 -28.62 -9.97 38.28
CA GLU A 397 -29.25 -9.49 39.54
C GLU A 397 -28.62 -8.23 40.16
N MET A 398 -27.40 -7.81 39.78
CA MET A 398 -26.69 -6.57 40.21
C MET A 398 -27.05 -6.07 41.62
N ASP A 399 -26.47 -6.65 42.66
CA ASP A 399 -26.58 -6.14 44.04
C ASP A 399 -25.43 -5.18 44.38
N ASN A 400 -25.75 -4.01 44.94
CA ASN A 400 -24.80 -3.03 45.46
C ASN A 400 -24.04 -3.62 46.67
N ALA A 401 -22.98 -4.40 46.42
CA ALA A 401 -22.09 -4.84 47.48
C ALA A 401 -20.67 -5.08 46.95
N ALA A 402 -19.76 -4.17 47.33
CA ALA A 402 -18.33 -4.41 47.49
C ALA A 402 -17.56 -5.02 46.31
N TYR A 403 -17.40 -4.23 45.25
CA TYR A 403 -16.14 -4.01 44.53
C TYR A 403 -14.89 -4.75 45.07
N GLY A 404 -14.69 -6.01 44.66
CA GLY A 404 -13.52 -6.79 45.07
C GLY A 404 -13.34 -8.07 44.24
N TYR A 405 -12.34 -8.05 43.36
CA TYR A 405 -11.82 -9.18 42.55
C TYR A 405 -12.57 -9.55 41.27
N GLY A 406 -12.56 -8.66 40.27
CA GLY A 406 -12.91 -9.04 38.90
C GLY A 406 -12.97 -7.87 37.92
N ALA A 407 -12.54 -8.12 36.68
CA ALA A 407 -12.87 -7.32 35.51
C ALA A 407 -14.19 -7.84 34.91
N ASP A 408 -15.02 -6.98 34.32
CA ASP A 408 -16.24 -7.34 33.58
C ASP A 408 -17.42 -7.85 34.44
N GLU A 409 -17.60 -7.30 35.65
CA GLU A 409 -18.69 -7.72 36.53
C GLU A 409 -20.08 -7.58 35.86
N GLY A 410 -20.83 -8.67 35.87
CA GLY A 410 -22.20 -8.74 35.34
C GLY A 410 -22.32 -8.76 33.81
N ASP A 411 -21.28 -9.15 33.08
CA ASP A 411 -21.30 -9.41 31.64
C ASP A 411 -22.09 -10.66 31.22
N PHE A 412 -22.37 -10.76 29.91
CA PHE A 412 -22.81 -11.99 29.23
C PHE A 412 -22.02 -12.16 27.93
N SER A 413 -21.42 -13.33 27.70
CA SER A 413 -20.48 -13.58 26.59
C SER A 413 -20.65 -14.96 25.93
N PHE A 414 -20.06 -15.17 24.74
CA PHE A 414 -19.90 -16.47 24.08
C PHE A 414 -18.62 -16.54 23.20
N LEU A 415 -18.25 -17.71 22.72
CA LEU A 415 -17.09 -17.99 21.87
C LEU A 415 -17.49 -18.65 20.53
N HIS A 416 -16.78 -18.37 19.43
CA HIS A 416 -16.76 -19.12 18.17
C HIS A 416 -15.32 -19.55 17.88
N GLY A 417 -15.00 -20.84 18.06
CA GLY A 417 -13.62 -21.30 18.06
C GLY A 417 -12.82 -20.70 19.22
N SER A 418 -11.76 -19.93 18.92
CA SER A 418 -10.99 -19.15 19.89
C SER A 418 -11.45 -17.70 20.05
N GLN A 419 -12.40 -17.24 19.23
CA GLN A 419 -12.84 -15.85 19.20
C GLN A 419 -13.99 -15.61 20.19
N ALA A 420 -13.90 -14.58 21.02
CA ALA A 420 -14.88 -14.23 22.04
C ALA A 420 -15.82 -13.08 21.62
N TYR A 421 -17.01 -13.02 22.21
CA TYR A 421 -18.06 -12.01 21.96
C TYR A 421 -18.85 -11.75 23.27
N GLY A 422 -19.16 -10.52 23.65
CA GLY A 422 -19.93 -10.25 24.88
C GLY A 422 -20.40 -8.82 25.11
N VAL A 423 -21.35 -8.66 26.05
CA VAL A 423 -21.98 -7.38 26.45
C VAL A 423 -21.87 -7.15 27.95
N ASN A 424 -21.99 -5.88 28.38
CA ASN A 424 -21.77 -5.39 29.74
C ASN A 424 -20.36 -5.70 30.31
N LYS A 425 -19.36 -5.58 29.45
CA LYS A 425 -17.93 -5.76 29.71
C LYS A 425 -17.29 -4.51 30.32
N GLY A 426 -16.04 -4.59 30.76
CA GLY A 426 -15.25 -3.48 31.29
C GLY A 426 -15.76 -2.89 32.62
N ASN A 427 -16.55 -3.65 33.38
CA ASN A 427 -17.10 -3.20 34.66
C ASN A 427 -16.18 -3.55 35.83
N TYR A 428 -15.71 -2.53 36.55
CA TYR A 428 -14.75 -2.65 37.63
C TYR A 428 -15.24 -2.02 38.94
N PRO A 429 -14.61 -2.43 40.06
CA PRO A 429 -14.66 -1.77 41.37
C PRO A 429 -14.79 -0.25 41.44
N ASN A 430 -14.09 0.47 40.59
CA ASN A 430 -13.89 1.91 40.68
C ASN A 430 -14.52 2.66 39.50
N GLY A 431 -15.20 1.95 38.60
CA GLY A 431 -15.82 2.51 37.41
C GLY A 431 -16.41 1.43 36.53
N ALA A 432 -17.61 1.68 36.01
CA ALA A 432 -18.28 0.80 35.06
C ALA A 432 -18.12 1.33 33.64
N GLN A 433 -17.61 0.49 32.73
CA GLN A 433 -17.57 0.83 31.31
C GLN A 433 -18.82 0.36 30.57
N GLU A 434 -19.54 -0.65 31.07
CA GLU A 434 -20.78 -1.18 30.48
C GLU A 434 -20.63 -1.48 28.97
N ALA A 435 -19.57 -2.18 28.61
CA ALA A 435 -19.04 -2.28 27.25
C ALA A 435 -19.56 -3.47 26.44
N ILE A 436 -19.46 -3.41 25.11
CA ILE A 436 -19.49 -4.59 24.22
C ILE A 436 -18.04 -4.98 23.92
N ALA A 437 -17.68 -6.27 23.91
CA ALA A 437 -16.33 -6.70 23.52
C ALA A 437 -16.36 -7.95 22.62
N PHE A 438 -15.45 -8.07 21.65
CA PHE A 438 -15.34 -9.24 20.78
C PHE A 438 -13.99 -9.39 20.07
N ASP A 439 -13.69 -10.57 19.51
CA ASP A 439 -12.52 -10.84 18.67
C ASP A 439 -12.89 -10.99 17.18
N GLN A 440 -12.01 -10.57 16.27
CA GLN A 440 -12.24 -10.66 14.82
C GLN A 440 -12.33 -12.12 14.33
N PRO A 441 -13.31 -12.46 13.48
CA PRO A 441 -13.55 -13.85 13.09
C PRO A 441 -12.40 -14.60 12.39
N ILE A 442 -11.62 -13.95 11.51
CA ILE A 442 -10.51 -14.58 10.78
C ILE A 442 -9.15 -14.24 11.40
N PHE A 443 -8.97 -13.00 11.83
CA PHE A 443 -7.67 -12.47 12.24
C PHE A 443 -7.44 -12.53 13.75
N GLY A 444 -8.50 -12.52 14.57
CA GLY A 444 -8.44 -12.78 16.01
C GLY A 444 -7.99 -11.62 16.91
N ASP A 445 -7.93 -10.40 16.40
CA ASP A 445 -7.70 -9.20 17.21
C ASP A 445 -8.93 -8.77 18.01
N ARG A 446 -8.72 -8.23 19.22
CA ARG A 446 -9.76 -7.99 20.24
C ARG A 446 -10.23 -6.53 20.30
N HIS A 447 -11.53 -6.33 20.37
CA HIS A 447 -12.21 -5.02 20.48
C HIS A 447 -13.01 -4.89 21.78
N VAL A 448 -13.03 -3.68 22.38
CA VAL A 448 -13.80 -3.34 23.58
C VAL A 448 -14.44 -1.95 23.41
N LEU A 449 -15.74 -1.84 23.66
CA LEU A 449 -16.58 -0.70 23.31
C LEU A 449 -17.42 -0.20 24.50
N PRO A 450 -16.89 0.73 25.30
CA PRO A 450 -17.58 1.27 26.48
C PRO A 450 -18.95 1.91 26.18
N GLY A 451 -19.89 1.74 27.11
CA GLY A 451 -21.18 2.41 27.20
C GLY A 451 -22.32 1.75 26.42
N LEU A 452 -22.01 0.77 25.57
CA LEU A 452 -22.98 0.20 24.62
C LEU A 452 -23.59 -1.12 25.09
N GLY A 453 -22.83 -1.85 25.89
CA GLY A 453 -23.22 -3.14 26.40
C GLY A 453 -24.08 -3.05 27.65
N LYS A 454 -24.46 -1.84 28.08
CA LYS A 454 -25.29 -1.62 29.25
C LYS A 454 -26.54 -2.49 29.19
N ILE A 455 -26.76 -3.31 30.21
CA ILE A 455 -27.96 -4.12 30.38
C ILE A 455 -28.94 -3.44 31.33
N ARG A 456 -30.18 -3.90 31.37
CA ARG A 456 -31.16 -3.53 32.40
C ARG A 456 -30.99 -4.46 33.61
N PRO A 457 -30.49 -3.97 34.75
CA PRO A 457 -30.28 -4.79 35.93
C PRO A 457 -31.61 -5.35 36.45
N ARG A 458 -31.61 -6.61 36.91
CA ARG A 458 -32.79 -7.32 37.46
C ARG A 458 -33.99 -7.40 36.51
N GLU A 459 -33.79 -7.14 35.23
CA GLU A 459 -34.77 -7.34 34.16
C GLU A 459 -34.23 -8.37 33.16
N TYR A 460 -35.13 -9.04 32.43
CA TYR A 460 -34.70 -9.90 31.33
C TYR A 460 -34.26 -9.04 30.16
N ASN A 461 -33.06 -9.34 29.69
CA ASN A 461 -32.43 -8.73 28.54
C ASN A 461 -32.52 -9.69 27.35
N GLN A 462 -32.85 -9.17 26.17
CA GLN A 462 -32.88 -9.93 24.92
C GLN A 462 -31.70 -9.51 24.06
N LEU A 463 -30.82 -10.45 23.72
CA LEU A 463 -29.61 -10.23 22.95
C LEU A 463 -29.70 -10.93 21.59
N SER A 464 -29.26 -10.25 20.54
CA SER A 464 -29.01 -10.83 19.22
C SER A 464 -27.65 -10.38 18.72
N TRP A 465 -26.74 -11.33 18.51
CA TRP A 465 -25.41 -11.13 17.95
C TRP A 465 -25.36 -11.70 16.53
N ILE A 466 -25.20 -10.85 15.53
CA ILE A 466 -25.20 -11.19 14.11
C ILE A 466 -23.76 -11.02 13.62
N VAL A 467 -23.16 -12.08 13.06
CA VAL A 467 -21.84 -12.09 12.40
C VAL A 467 -22.09 -12.38 10.92
N GLY A 468 -22.63 -11.37 10.24
CA GLY A 468 -23.05 -11.43 8.84
C GLY A 468 -21.90 -11.26 7.85
N ASP A 469 -22.20 -11.43 6.57
CA ASP A 469 -21.32 -11.05 5.45
C ASP A 469 -21.49 -9.58 5.07
N ARG A 470 -22.61 -8.96 5.47
CA ARG A 470 -22.88 -7.52 5.37
C ARG A 470 -22.81 -6.78 6.70
N PHE A 471 -23.33 -7.38 7.77
CA PHE A 471 -23.44 -6.72 9.07
C PHE A 471 -22.96 -7.60 10.21
N PHE A 472 -22.09 -7.05 11.04
CA PHE A 472 -21.76 -7.53 12.36
C PHE A 472 -22.53 -6.70 13.39
N ALA A 473 -23.55 -7.23 14.04
CA ALA A 473 -24.45 -6.44 14.89
C ALA A 473 -24.74 -7.07 16.26
N VAL A 474 -25.01 -6.21 17.23
CA VAL A 474 -25.43 -6.56 18.58
C VAL A 474 -26.69 -5.76 18.90
N LEU A 475 -27.81 -6.45 19.01
CA LEU A 475 -29.08 -5.89 19.43
C LEU A 475 -29.32 -6.31 20.88
N LEU A 476 -29.71 -5.36 21.72
CA LEU A 476 -30.01 -5.58 23.13
C LEU A 476 -31.31 -4.88 23.48
N ASN A 477 -32.29 -5.63 23.95
CA ASN A 477 -33.61 -5.16 24.39
C ASN A 477 -34.41 -4.42 23.32
N GLY A 478 -34.32 -4.90 22.08
CA GLY A 478 -34.96 -4.28 20.92
C GLY A 478 -34.22 -3.05 20.38
N GLU A 479 -33.11 -2.66 21.01
CA GLU A 479 -32.25 -1.54 20.57
C GLU A 479 -30.99 -2.08 19.91
N VAL A 480 -30.61 -1.53 18.76
CA VAL A 480 -29.32 -1.83 18.12
C VAL A 480 -28.22 -1.13 18.91
N ARG A 481 -27.42 -1.89 19.66
CA ARG A 481 -26.31 -1.35 20.49
C ARG A 481 -25.03 -1.18 19.71
N TYR A 482 -24.78 -2.11 18.79
CA TYR A 482 -23.64 -2.10 17.90
C TYR A 482 -24.05 -2.68 16.56
N CYS A 483 -23.51 -2.11 15.49
CA CYS A 483 -23.58 -2.66 14.15
C CYS A 483 -22.31 -2.22 13.45
N ALA A 484 -21.73 -3.05 12.60
CA ALA A 484 -20.57 -2.74 11.78
C ALA A 484 -20.70 -3.47 10.43
N ALA A 485 -20.16 -2.89 9.38
CA ALA A 485 -19.98 -3.52 8.06
C ALA A 485 -18.51 -3.45 7.66
N ASP A 486 -18.15 -4.05 6.52
CA ASP A 486 -16.82 -3.95 5.92
C ASP A 486 -15.70 -4.41 6.87
N MET A 487 -16.01 -5.36 7.76
CA MET A 487 -15.03 -5.92 8.68
C MET A 487 -14.02 -6.74 7.88
N PRO A 488 -12.71 -6.76 8.22
CA PRO A 488 -11.67 -7.45 7.45
C PRO A 488 -12.05 -8.87 7.01
N TYR A 489 -12.76 -9.60 7.88
CA TYR A 489 -13.18 -10.96 7.59
C TYR A 489 -14.22 -11.07 6.47
N MET A 490 -14.98 -10.02 6.18
CA MET A 490 -16.04 -9.99 5.16
C MET A 490 -15.46 -9.92 3.74
N GLU A 491 -14.26 -9.35 3.56
CA GLU A 491 -13.58 -9.17 2.26
C GLU A 491 -12.65 -10.33 1.89
N THR A 492 -12.30 -11.16 2.88
CA THR A 492 -11.45 -12.34 2.67
C THR A 492 -12.26 -13.50 2.06
N ASP A 493 -11.64 -14.35 1.24
CA ASP A 493 -12.28 -15.58 0.77
C ASP A 493 -12.32 -16.66 1.87
N TRP A 494 -13.29 -16.55 2.78
CA TRP A 494 -13.44 -17.40 3.97
C TRP A 494 -14.27 -18.67 3.72
N ARG A 495 -14.86 -18.84 2.53
CA ARG A 495 -15.79 -19.95 2.24
C ARG A 495 -15.16 -21.33 2.34
N TYR A 496 -13.83 -21.39 2.32
CA TYR A 496 -13.04 -22.61 2.46
C TYR A 496 -12.65 -22.92 3.92
N LEU A 497 -12.99 -22.06 4.89
CA LEU A 497 -12.72 -22.30 6.32
C LEU A 497 -13.70 -23.32 6.95
N PRO A 498 -13.25 -24.16 7.88
CA PRO A 498 -14.09 -25.17 8.55
C PRO A 498 -15.03 -24.56 9.62
N PRO A 499 -16.18 -25.21 9.93
CA PRO A 499 -17.13 -24.73 10.95
C PRO A 499 -16.60 -24.87 12.40
N GLN A 500 -16.99 -23.94 13.28
CA GLN A 500 -16.60 -23.88 14.71
C GLN A 500 -17.82 -23.84 15.65
N GLU A 501 -17.66 -24.30 16.91
CA GLU A 501 -18.75 -24.40 17.91
C GLU A 501 -19.00 -23.10 18.69
N ILE A 502 -20.26 -22.85 19.07
CA ILE A 502 -20.67 -21.75 19.96
C ILE A 502 -20.71 -22.19 21.44
N ARG A 503 -20.01 -21.46 22.32
CA ARG A 503 -19.97 -21.72 23.78
C ARG A 503 -20.23 -20.45 24.60
N VAL A 504 -21.15 -20.47 25.56
CA VAL A 504 -21.50 -19.31 26.42
C VAL A 504 -20.51 -19.17 27.59
N THR A 505 -20.20 -17.94 27.98
CA THR A 505 -19.23 -17.60 29.03
C THR A 505 -19.54 -16.26 29.71
N GLY A 506 -18.73 -15.87 30.69
CA GLY A 506 -18.81 -14.60 31.41
C GLY A 506 -17.64 -14.44 32.41
N ASN A 507 -17.63 -13.36 33.19
CA ASN A 507 -16.64 -13.12 34.24
C ASN A 507 -17.25 -12.41 35.46
N GLY A 508 -16.69 -12.59 36.64
CA GLY A 508 -17.18 -11.96 37.87
C GLY A 508 -18.31 -12.73 38.58
N SER A 509 -18.78 -12.17 39.69
CA SER A 509 -19.53 -12.90 40.73
C SER A 509 -21.05 -12.86 40.61
N SER A 510 -21.60 -11.95 39.81
CA SER A 510 -23.04 -11.73 39.65
C SER A 510 -23.74 -12.95 39.05
N LEU A 511 -24.95 -13.26 39.52
CA LEU A 511 -25.73 -14.36 38.95
C LEU A 511 -26.37 -13.95 37.61
N ARG A 512 -26.21 -14.79 36.59
CA ARG A 512 -26.84 -14.67 35.26
C ARG A 512 -27.94 -15.71 35.15
N ARG A 513 -29.19 -15.29 35.00
CA ARG A 513 -30.33 -16.20 34.79
C ARG A 513 -30.65 -16.28 33.30
N ILE A 514 -30.39 -17.42 32.67
CA ILE A 514 -30.53 -17.65 31.22
C ILE A 514 -31.82 -18.44 30.96
N GLN A 515 -32.67 -17.93 30.07
CA GLN A 515 -33.87 -18.67 29.64
C GLN A 515 -33.56 -19.62 28.48
N TRP A 516 -32.88 -19.09 27.45
CA TRP A 516 -32.49 -19.84 26.26
C TRP A 516 -31.41 -19.11 25.47
N VAL A 517 -30.74 -19.88 24.61
CA VAL A 517 -29.80 -19.41 23.58
C VAL A 517 -30.21 -20.04 22.25
N ARG A 518 -29.99 -19.35 21.14
CA ARG A 518 -30.30 -19.82 19.78
C ARG A 518 -29.12 -19.53 18.88
N VAL A 519 -28.78 -20.47 18.00
CA VAL A 519 -27.66 -20.34 17.06
C VAL A 519 -28.16 -20.59 15.64
N SER A 520 -27.83 -19.69 14.72
CA SER A 520 -28.30 -19.72 13.33
C SER A 520 -27.14 -19.61 12.35
N GLN A 521 -27.17 -20.42 11.28
CA GLN A 521 -26.29 -20.23 10.12
C GLN A 521 -26.95 -19.23 9.18
N LEU A 522 -26.22 -18.19 8.77
CA LEU A 522 -26.71 -17.21 7.82
C LEU A 522 -26.37 -17.66 6.39
N GLN A 523 -27.21 -17.25 5.43
CA GLN A 523 -26.99 -17.51 4.01
C GLN A 523 -25.93 -16.53 3.46
N PRO A 524 -24.88 -17.03 2.81
CA PRO A 524 -23.83 -16.17 2.26
C PRO A 524 -24.22 -15.55 0.92
N ALA A 525 -23.79 -14.31 0.68
CA ALA A 525 -23.98 -13.60 -0.58
C ALA A 525 -23.15 -14.24 -1.73
N PRO A 526 -23.69 -14.29 -2.97
CA PRO A 526 -22.95 -14.77 -4.14
C PRO A 526 -21.82 -13.81 -4.56
N ASN A 527 -20.65 -14.35 -4.95
CA ASN A 527 -19.47 -13.55 -5.38
C ASN A 527 -19.59 -12.91 -6.77
N LEU A 528 -20.43 -13.43 -7.66
CA LEU A 528 -20.57 -12.87 -9.00
C LEU A 528 -21.63 -11.76 -9.00
N GLN A 529 -21.20 -10.51 -8.84
CA GLN A 529 -21.90 -9.39 -9.46
C GLN A 529 -21.39 -9.26 -10.90
N LEU A 530 -21.95 -10.06 -11.82
CA LEU A 530 -21.83 -9.74 -13.24
C LEU A 530 -22.64 -8.46 -13.48
N ALA A 531 -21.97 -7.31 -13.49
CA ALA A 531 -22.55 -6.11 -14.08
C ALA A 531 -22.74 -6.40 -15.58
N GLN A 532 -24.00 -6.48 -16.02
CA GLN A 532 -24.30 -6.43 -17.45
C GLN A 532 -23.77 -5.11 -18.00
N GLY A 533 -22.61 -5.17 -18.65
CA GLY A 533 -21.98 -4.01 -19.27
C GLY A 533 -20.47 -4.14 -19.48
N ALA A 534 -19.76 -4.96 -18.70
CA ALA A 534 -18.31 -5.11 -18.91
C ALA A 534 -17.78 -6.48 -18.45
N LEU A 535 -17.80 -7.44 -19.38
CA LEU A 535 -16.56 -8.17 -19.65
C LEU A 535 -15.72 -7.27 -20.58
N ARG A 536 -15.13 -6.21 -20.00
CA ARG A 536 -13.77 -5.68 -20.24
C ARG A 536 -13.53 -4.37 -19.44
N THR A 537 -12.40 -4.40 -18.72
CA THR A 537 -11.59 -3.32 -18.09
C THR A 537 -12.05 -2.64 -16.78
N ALA A 538 -11.13 -2.55 -15.82
CA ALA A 538 -11.27 -2.19 -14.40
C ALA A 538 -11.83 -0.78 -14.12
N GLY A 539 -12.78 -0.66 -13.18
CA GLY A 539 -13.30 0.61 -12.66
C GLY A 539 -12.79 0.91 -11.25
N ARG A 540 -12.42 2.18 -10.99
CA ARG A 540 -11.89 2.69 -9.71
C ARG A 540 -12.93 2.69 -8.58
N PRO A 541 -12.52 2.64 -7.29
CA PRO A 541 -13.42 2.68 -6.15
C PRO A 541 -14.06 4.06 -5.91
N SER A 542 -15.25 4.07 -5.29
CA SER A 542 -16.00 5.29 -4.93
C SER A 542 -15.51 5.98 -3.67
N ASN A 543 -14.70 5.32 -2.86
CA ASN A 543 -14.17 5.82 -1.60
C ASN A 543 -12.95 4.97 -1.27
N ASN A 544 -11.98 5.56 -0.60
CA ASN A 544 -10.77 4.86 -0.21
C ASN A 544 -10.10 5.58 0.96
N LEU A 545 -9.45 4.85 1.85
CA LEU A 545 -8.76 5.39 3.02
C LEU A 545 -7.42 4.67 3.18
N LEU A 546 -6.36 5.41 3.50
CA LEU A 546 -5.05 4.80 3.70
C LEU A 546 -5.07 3.88 4.93
N PRO A 547 -4.44 2.69 4.85
CA PRO A 547 -4.50 1.69 5.92
C PRO A 547 -3.65 2.07 7.15
N ASN A 548 -2.67 2.96 7.01
CA ASN A 548 -1.68 3.31 8.03
C ASN A 548 -1.88 4.74 8.58
N ILE A 549 -3.09 5.09 9.00
CA ILE A 549 -3.37 6.43 9.55
C ILE A 549 -2.90 6.51 10.99
N ARG A 550 -2.13 7.57 11.29
CA ARG A 550 -1.62 7.88 12.61
C ARG A 550 -1.56 9.39 12.80
N ALA A 551 -1.36 9.80 14.06
CA ALA A 551 -0.98 11.16 14.36
C ALA A 551 0.29 11.53 13.57
N LEU A 552 0.31 12.74 13.00
CA LEU A 552 1.44 13.24 12.21
C LEU A 552 2.58 13.70 13.12
N VAL A 553 2.23 14.08 14.35
CA VAL A 553 3.17 14.48 15.39
C VAL A 553 2.78 13.91 16.74
N HIS A 554 3.79 13.66 17.57
CA HIS A 554 3.69 13.17 18.95
C HIS A 554 4.23 14.21 19.93
N ASP A 555 3.33 14.88 20.66
CA ASP A 555 3.68 15.93 21.62
C ASP A 555 4.65 15.41 22.70
N GLU A 556 4.49 14.15 23.13
CA GLU A 556 5.34 13.48 24.12
C GLU A 556 6.80 13.28 23.67
N TYR A 557 7.05 13.34 22.36
CA TYR A 557 8.39 13.25 21.78
C TYR A 557 8.96 14.63 21.43
N GLY A 558 8.21 15.71 21.66
CA GLY A 558 8.60 17.07 21.30
C GLY A 558 8.44 17.36 19.80
N GLU A 559 7.55 16.66 19.11
CA GLU A 559 7.27 16.86 17.69
C GLU A 559 6.32 18.05 17.49
N ASN A 560 6.88 19.26 17.40
CA ASN A 560 6.08 20.49 17.36
C ASN A 560 5.79 21.05 15.96
N TYR A 561 6.29 20.43 14.89
CA TYR A 561 6.24 21.00 13.53
C TYR A 561 5.40 20.19 12.57
N TRP A 562 4.16 20.61 12.33
CA TRP A 562 3.16 19.72 11.77
C TRP A 562 3.39 19.44 10.28
N PHE A 563 3.98 20.38 9.54
CA PHE A 563 4.39 20.17 8.15
C PHE A 563 5.47 19.08 8.02
N ASN A 564 6.42 19.00 8.97
CA ASN A 564 7.44 17.96 8.97
C ASN A 564 6.83 16.59 9.28
N GLY A 565 5.83 16.55 10.16
CA GLY A 565 5.00 15.36 10.37
C GLY A 565 4.29 14.91 9.11
N CYS A 566 3.70 15.85 8.35
CA CYS A 566 3.09 15.57 7.05
C CYS A 566 4.10 14.98 6.06
N ALA A 567 5.26 15.61 5.91
CA ALA A 567 6.29 15.18 4.96
C ALA A 567 6.88 13.81 5.35
N GLY A 568 7.18 13.60 6.63
CA GLY A 568 7.64 12.31 7.15
C GLY A 568 6.62 11.20 6.94
N TYR A 569 5.33 11.50 7.17
CA TYR A 569 4.24 10.56 6.92
C TYR A 569 4.09 10.18 5.44
N VAL A 570 4.23 11.15 4.53
CA VAL A 570 4.23 10.85 3.08
C VAL A 570 5.40 9.95 2.70
N MET A 571 6.60 10.21 3.21
CA MET A 571 7.78 9.39 2.89
C MET A 571 7.71 8.00 3.53
N GLU A 572 7.11 7.87 4.72
CA GLU A 572 6.81 6.58 5.34
C GLU A 572 5.88 5.75 4.44
N CYS A 573 4.81 6.35 3.92
CA CYS A 573 3.89 5.68 2.98
C CYS A 573 4.58 5.28 1.66
N LEU A 574 5.63 5.98 1.27
CA LEU A 574 6.48 5.65 0.11
C LEU A 574 7.58 4.62 0.43
N GLY A 575 7.63 4.10 1.66
CA GLY A 575 8.59 3.09 2.08
C GLY A 575 10.01 3.60 2.36
N GLU A 576 10.15 4.89 2.72
CA GLU A 576 11.45 5.52 3.02
C GLU A 576 11.61 5.76 4.54
N PRO A 577 12.08 4.76 5.32
CA PRO A 577 12.19 4.87 6.78
C PRO A 577 13.27 5.87 7.24
N ASP A 578 14.20 6.24 6.37
CA ASP A 578 15.26 7.21 6.68
C ASP A 578 14.77 8.67 6.63
N TYR A 579 13.56 8.92 6.12
CA TYR A 579 12.96 10.25 5.96
C TYR A 579 11.80 10.47 6.95
N ASP A 580 12.09 10.30 8.23
CA ASP A 580 11.14 10.48 9.33
C ASP A 580 10.89 11.96 9.69
N TYR A 581 10.08 12.19 10.72
CA TYR A 581 9.81 13.52 11.26
C TYR A 581 11.09 14.30 11.57
N TRP A 582 12.06 13.68 12.27
CA TRP A 582 13.27 14.34 12.73
C TRP A 582 14.23 14.65 11.58
N PHE A 583 14.24 13.81 10.55
CA PHE A 583 14.89 14.10 9.28
C PHE A 583 14.29 15.33 8.62
N PHE A 584 12.96 15.41 8.45
CA PHE A 584 12.33 16.56 7.81
C PHE A 584 12.47 17.83 8.63
N ALA A 585 12.26 17.78 9.94
CA ALA A 585 12.45 18.92 10.82
C ALA A 585 13.89 19.46 10.78
N GLY A 586 14.88 18.60 10.51
CA GLY A 586 16.24 19.04 10.21
C GLY A 586 16.44 19.55 8.78
N LEU A 587 15.82 18.91 7.78
CA LEU A 587 15.91 19.25 6.35
C LEU A 587 15.21 20.57 5.98
N THR A 588 14.06 20.85 6.59
CA THR A 588 13.38 22.15 6.49
C THR A 588 14.08 23.22 7.31
N GLY A 589 14.85 22.80 8.31
CA GLY A 589 15.56 23.67 9.24
C GLY A 589 14.71 24.14 10.42
N ASP A 590 13.49 23.63 10.58
CA ASP A 590 12.59 24.03 11.67
C ASP A 590 13.20 23.73 13.05
N ASN A 591 13.88 22.60 13.20
CA ASN A 591 14.63 22.24 14.42
C ASN A 591 15.79 23.18 14.78
N PHE A 592 16.11 24.13 13.90
CA PHE A 592 17.22 25.06 14.09
C PHE A 592 16.74 26.51 14.19
N THR A 593 15.53 26.82 13.73
CA THR A 593 15.18 28.18 13.35
C THR A 593 14.15 28.78 14.29
N PRO A 594 14.57 29.56 15.32
CA PRO A 594 13.65 30.51 15.95
C PRO A 594 13.04 31.42 14.89
N PHE A 595 11.75 31.70 15.01
CA PHE A 595 11.05 32.58 14.08
C PHE A 595 10.21 33.61 14.84
N TYR A 596 9.88 34.72 14.15
CA TYR A 596 8.99 35.75 14.66
C TYR A 596 8.26 36.39 13.48
N ILE A 597 6.93 36.59 13.58
CA ILE A 597 6.08 37.07 12.49
C ILE A 597 5.48 38.44 12.79
N TYR A 598 5.22 39.24 11.74
CA TYR A 598 4.60 40.56 11.86
C TYR A 598 3.65 40.87 10.68
N PRO A 599 2.46 41.46 10.92
CA PRO A 599 1.80 41.58 12.22
C PRO A 599 1.39 40.20 12.75
N HIS A 600 1.08 40.10 14.05
CA HIS A 600 0.48 38.90 14.65
C HIS A 600 -0.88 38.65 13.96
N ASN A 601 -0.88 37.78 12.94
CA ASN A 601 -2.04 37.48 12.09
C ASN A 601 -2.95 36.43 12.78
N ASP A 602 -4.19 36.28 12.32
CA ASP A 602 -5.13 35.29 12.83
C ASP A 602 -4.75 33.84 12.50
N ALA A 603 -3.82 33.63 11.58
CA ALA A 603 -3.36 32.31 11.14
C ALA A 603 -2.44 31.62 12.16
N PHE A 604 -2.61 30.31 12.31
CA PHE A 604 -1.74 29.43 13.10
C PHE A 604 -0.37 29.28 12.42
N PHE A 605 0.71 29.59 13.14
CA PHE A 605 2.10 29.40 12.71
C PHE A 605 2.88 28.70 13.83
N ASP A 606 3.56 27.60 13.51
CA ASP A 606 4.36 26.81 14.44
C ASP A 606 5.84 26.71 14.04
N SER A 607 6.20 27.12 12.82
CA SER A 607 7.51 26.81 12.22
C SER A 607 8.01 27.81 11.17
N ALA A 608 9.28 27.66 10.78
CA ALA A 608 9.86 28.40 9.68
C ALA A 608 9.30 27.93 8.33
N SER A 609 8.98 26.63 8.20
CA SER A 609 8.25 26.07 7.06
C SER A 609 6.93 26.79 6.80
N ASP A 610 6.16 27.12 7.84
CA ASP A 610 4.90 27.86 7.68
C ASP A 610 5.13 29.26 7.10
N CYS A 611 6.16 29.95 7.58
CA CYS A 611 6.51 31.26 7.06
C CYS A 611 6.90 31.19 5.57
N LEU A 612 7.64 30.15 5.17
CA LEU A 612 8.06 29.95 3.78
C LEU A 612 6.90 29.52 2.86
N LEU A 613 5.95 28.74 3.37
CA LEU A 613 4.73 28.34 2.66
C LEU A 613 3.69 29.47 2.59
N HIS A 614 3.69 30.40 3.55
CA HIS A 614 2.71 31.49 3.61
C HIS A 614 3.18 32.77 2.92
N PHE A 615 4.39 33.23 3.23
CA PHE A 615 4.93 34.50 2.75
C PHE A 615 5.91 34.34 1.57
N GLY A 616 6.44 33.12 1.35
CA GLY A 616 7.42 32.82 0.31
C GLY A 616 6.81 32.41 -1.03
N ASN A 617 7.58 31.64 -1.81
CA ASN A 617 7.08 30.94 -3.00
C ASN A 617 6.77 29.48 -2.62
N PRO A 618 5.51 29.14 -2.27
CA PRO A 618 5.18 27.84 -1.70
C PRO A 618 5.42 26.69 -2.68
N LYS A 619 5.18 26.93 -3.98
CA LYS A 619 5.44 25.95 -5.04
C LYS A 619 6.91 25.57 -5.09
N ASP A 620 7.77 26.57 -5.25
CA ASP A 620 9.21 26.34 -5.38
C ASP A 620 9.82 25.79 -4.08
N TYR A 621 9.30 26.17 -2.92
CA TYR A 621 9.71 25.62 -1.63
C TYR A 621 9.37 24.12 -1.50
N ALA A 622 8.10 23.76 -1.72
CA ALA A 622 7.65 22.36 -1.61
C ALA A 622 8.32 21.44 -2.63
N GLU A 623 8.48 21.91 -3.89
CA GLU A 623 9.14 21.12 -4.93
C GLU A 623 10.63 20.91 -4.62
N ARG A 624 11.34 21.94 -4.14
CA ARG A 624 12.76 21.82 -3.77
C ARG A 624 12.97 20.89 -2.58
N LEU A 625 12.06 20.89 -1.60
CA LEU A 625 12.16 20.04 -0.43
C LEU A 625 12.18 18.55 -0.80
N PHE A 626 11.18 18.07 -1.54
CA PHE A 626 11.12 16.67 -1.95
C PHE A 626 12.16 16.32 -3.02
N ALA A 627 12.53 17.28 -3.88
CA ALA A 627 13.66 17.09 -4.80
C ALA A 627 14.99 16.91 -4.06
N ALA A 628 15.17 17.48 -2.86
CA ALA A 628 16.34 17.23 -2.02
C ALA A 628 16.42 15.76 -1.57
N CYS A 629 15.27 15.10 -1.38
CA CYS A 629 15.15 13.66 -1.13
C CYS A 629 15.25 12.81 -2.41
N GLY A 630 15.30 13.44 -3.59
CA GLY A 630 15.34 12.75 -4.89
C GLY A 630 13.98 12.39 -5.46
N TYR A 631 12.90 12.99 -4.95
CA TYR A 631 11.52 12.73 -5.38
C TYR A 631 10.99 13.85 -6.30
N ALA A 632 10.17 13.45 -7.27
CA ALA A 632 9.32 14.39 -7.99
C ALA A 632 8.27 14.97 -7.02
N CYS A 633 7.95 16.24 -7.17
CA CYS A 633 6.87 16.86 -6.41
C CYS A 633 6.11 17.80 -7.34
N THR A 634 4.78 17.83 -7.18
CA THR A 634 3.89 18.75 -7.89
C THR A 634 3.09 19.53 -6.86
N PHE A 635 3.17 20.86 -6.95
CA PHE A 635 2.36 21.77 -6.14
C PHE A 635 1.22 22.33 -6.99
N ALA A 636 -0.02 22.08 -6.58
CA ALA A 636 -1.23 22.61 -7.21
C ALA A 636 -1.87 23.68 -6.30
N GLY A 637 -1.88 24.94 -6.76
CA GLY A 637 -2.50 26.06 -6.03
C GLY A 637 -4.00 26.18 -6.30
N SER A 638 -4.72 26.97 -5.50
CA SER A 638 -6.20 27.03 -5.56
C SER A 638 -6.76 27.39 -6.93
N ARG A 639 -6.08 28.29 -7.67
CA ARG A 639 -6.51 28.66 -9.03
C ARG A 639 -6.50 27.45 -9.96
N GLU A 640 -5.42 26.68 -9.93
CA GLU A 640 -5.24 25.49 -10.77
C GLU A 640 -6.18 24.36 -10.36
N LEU A 641 -6.37 24.17 -9.05
CA LEU A 641 -7.34 23.23 -8.48
C LEU A 641 -8.78 23.55 -8.89
N ARG A 642 -9.15 24.84 -8.97
CA ARG A 642 -10.49 25.27 -9.43
C ARG A 642 -10.68 25.10 -10.94
N GLU A 643 -9.72 25.57 -11.73
CA GLU A 643 -9.78 25.49 -13.20
C GLU A 643 -9.84 24.02 -13.68
N ASN A 644 -9.28 23.09 -12.90
CA ASN A 644 -9.19 21.66 -13.23
C ASN A 644 -9.78 20.74 -12.15
N ARG A 645 -10.88 21.16 -11.49
CA ARG A 645 -11.52 20.50 -10.34
C ARG A 645 -11.62 18.98 -10.47
N ASP A 646 -12.30 18.49 -11.51
CA ASP A 646 -12.54 17.05 -11.67
C ASP A 646 -11.26 16.27 -11.97
N ALA A 647 -10.31 16.88 -12.67
CA ALA A 647 -9.02 16.25 -12.96
C ALA A 647 -8.19 16.10 -11.67
N TYR A 648 -8.11 17.13 -10.84
CA TYR A 648 -7.40 17.06 -9.56
C TYR A 648 -8.12 16.19 -8.53
N ARG A 649 -9.46 16.13 -8.54
CA ARG A 649 -10.24 15.13 -7.78
C ARG A 649 -9.77 13.72 -8.15
N LEU A 650 -9.81 13.37 -9.44
CA LEU A 650 -9.40 12.05 -9.94
C LEU A 650 -7.90 11.76 -9.75
N TYR A 651 -7.07 12.80 -9.70
CA TYR A 651 -5.63 12.69 -9.48
C TYR A 651 -5.32 12.41 -8.00
N LEU A 652 -5.97 13.14 -7.08
CA LEU A 652 -5.89 12.88 -5.65
C LEU A 652 -6.41 11.50 -5.31
N THR A 653 -7.58 11.10 -5.83
CA THR A 653 -8.10 9.75 -5.56
C THR A 653 -7.14 8.67 -6.06
N ALA A 654 -6.47 8.86 -7.20
CA ALA A 654 -5.47 7.93 -7.70
C ALA A 654 -4.19 7.84 -6.84
N TYR A 655 -3.82 8.91 -6.13
CA TYR A 655 -2.70 8.89 -5.16
C TYR A 655 -3.09 8.07 -3.94
N ILE A 656 -4.28 8.33 -3.38
CA ILE A 656 -4.82 7.56 -2.26
C ILE A 656 -4.98 6.07 -2.65
N ASP A 657 -5.50 5.77 -3.85
CA ASP A 657 -5.64 4.40 -4.38
C ASP A 657 -4.32 3.63 -4.51
N ARG A 658 -3.19 4.35 -4.54
CA ARG A 658 -1.85 3.76 -4.60
C ARG A 658 -1.15 3.74 -3.24
N GLY A 659 -1.84 4.14 -2.18
CA GLY A 659 -1.27 4.19 -0.84
C GLY A 659 -0.49 5.46 -0.52
N VAL A 660 -0.62 6.53 -1.31
CA VAL A 660 0.19 7.75 -1.16
C VAL A 660 -0.68 8.93 -0.69
N PRO A 661 -0.46 9.49 0.51
CA PRO A 661 -1.20 10.66 0.98
C PRO A 661 -0.81 11.93 0.22
N VAL A 662 -1.71 12.91 0.21
CA VAL A 662 -1.49 14.22 -0.43
C VAL A 662 -1.46 15.28 0.66
N ILE A 663 -0.42 16.10 0.73
CA ILE A 663 -0.38 17.17 1.75
C ILE A 663 -1.37 18.26 1.35
N LEU A 664 -2.26 18.60 2.28
CA LEU A 664 -3.24 19.67 2.16
C LEU A 664 -2.75 20.88 2.95
N TYR A 665 -2.36 21.92 2.22
CA TYR A 665 -2.03 23.21 2.80
C TYR A 665 -3.28 24.10 2.81
N ARG A 666 -3.74 24.44 4.01
CA ARG A 666 -4.87 25.36 4.25
C ARG A 666 -4.38 26.43 5.22
N PRO A 667 -4.05 27.64 4.74
CA PRO A 667 -3.43 28.64 5.61
C PRO A 667 -4.29 28.97 6.83
N GLY A 668 -3.64 29.09 7.99
CA GLY A 668 -4.30 29.35 9.27
C GLY A 668 -4.98 28.13 9.90
N GLN A 669 -4.99 27.00 9.20
CA GLN A 669 -5.33 25.70 9.77
C GLN A 669 -4.05 24.88 10.02
N PRO A 670 -4.09 23.98 11.00
CA PRO A 670 -3.19 22.83 11.06
C PRO A 670 -2.78 22.24 9.71
N HIS A 671 -1.47 22.02 9.52
CA HIS A 671 -1.01 21.20 8.39
C HIS A 671 -1.63 19.83 8.44
N SER A 672 -2.06 19.39 7.27
CA SER A 672 -2.84 18.19 7.12
C SER A 672 -2.41 17.39 5.93
N VAL A 673 -2.70 16.10 5.97
CA VAL A 673 -2.57 15.21 4.82
C VAL A 673 -3.93 14.61 4.51
N CYS A 674 -4.30 14.62 3.24
CA CYS A 674 -5.39 13.82 2.72
C CYS A 674 -4.96 12.37 2.78
N VAL A 675 -5.69 11.60 3.57
CA VAL A 675 -5.48 10.17 3.77
C VAL A 675 -6.61 9.35 3.17
N GLY A 676 -7.66 9.99 2.67
CA GLY A 676 -8.76 9.26 2.06
C GLY A 676 -9.73 10.16 1.33
N TYR A 677 -10.74 9.54 0.77
CA TYR A 677 -11.87 10.22 0.16
C TYR A 677 -13.14 9.37 0.23
N GLU A 678 -14.28 10.05 0.21
CA GLU A 678 -15.61 9.51 0.06
C GLU A 678 -16.25 10.12 -1.21
N ASP A 679 -17.34 9.52 -1.69
CA ASP A 679 -18.14 10.04 -2.82
C ASP A 679 -17.34 10.40 -4.09
N TRP A 680 -16.48 9.50 -4.55
CA TRP A 680 -15.61 9.65 -5.72
C TRP A 680 -14.66 10.84 -5.65
N GLY A 681 -14.31 11.26 -4.43
CA GLY A 681 -13.44 12.42 -4.19
C GLY A 681 -14.21 13.70 -3.87
N GLU A 682 -15.54 13.67 -3.79
CA GLU A 682 -16.36 14.84 -3.42
C GLU A 682 -16.27 15.19 -1.92
N THR A 683 -15.85 14.23 -1.09
CA THR A 683 -15.44 14.49 0.30
C THR A 683 -14.05 13.93 0.52
N LEU A 684 -13.13 14.74 1.02
CA LEU A 684 -11.77 14.34 1.37
C LEU A 684 -11.69 14.00 2.85
N LEU A 685 -10.89 13.00 3.19
CA LEU A 685 -10.58 12.61 4.56
C LEU A 685 -9.15 13.01 4.87
N TYR A 686 -8.94 13.84 5.89
CA TYR A 686 -7.62 14.35 6.25
C TYR A 686 -7.31 14.18 7.73
N VAL A 687 -6.03 14.00 8.07
CA VAL A 687 -5.54 14.10 9.46
C VAL A 687 -4.64 15.31 9.60
N ALA A 688 -4.58 15.88 10.80
CA ALA A 688 -3.81 17.07 11.10
C ALA A 688 -3.21 17.01 12.51
N GLY A 689 -1.96 17.45 12.66
CA GLY A 689 -1.28 17.50 13.95
C GLY A 689 -1.26 16.17 14.70
N ASN A 690 -1.59 16.21 15.99
CA ASN A 690 -1.62 15.05 16.88
C ASN A 690 -2.90 14.20 16.77
N GLN A 691 -3.75 14.47 15.77
CA GLN A 691 -4.98 13.72 15.55
C GLN A 691 -4.72 12.49 14.72
N ALA A 692 -5.11 11.32 15.24
CA ALA A 692 -5.08 10.07 14.52
C ALA A 692 -6.40 9.74 13.79
N GLU A 693 -7.48 10.48 14.06
CA GLU A 693 -8.77 10.26 13.42
C GLU A 693 -8.96 11.20 12.22
N PRO A 694 -9.26 10.67 11.02
CA PRO A 694 -9.52 11.48 9.84
C PRO A 694 -10.78 12.33 10.00
N GLN A 695 -10.65 13.62 9.67
CA GLN A 695 -11.76 14.55 9.55
C GLN A 695 -12.24 14.62 8.11
N ARG A 696 -13.55 14.86 7.94
CA ARG A 696 -14.17 15.09 6.63
C ARG A 696 -14.01 16.54 6.20
N LEU A 697 -13.65 16.74 4.94
CA LEU A 697 -13.53 18.03 4.28
C LEU A 697 -14.19 17.95 2.91
N PRO A 698 -15.32 18.62 2.67
CA PRO A 698 -15.92 18.70 1.33
C PRO A 698 -14.91 19.18 0.29
N LEU A 699 -14.94 18.63 -0.92
CA LEU A 699 -13.98 18.93 -1.98
C LEU A 699 -13.91 20.44 -2.29
N ASP A 700 -15.05 21.11 -2.32
CA ASP A 700 -15.12 22.55 -2.59
C ASP A 700 -14.45 23.38 -1.47
N ASP A 701 -14.52 22.91 -0.22
CA ASP A 701 -13.84 23.55 0.91
C ASP A 701 -12.34 23.21 0.92
N ALA A 702 -11.93 22.04 0.41
CA ALA A 702 -10.54 21.66 0.22
C ALA A 702 -9.86 22.42 -0.93
N ILE A 703 -10.58 22.72 -2.01
CA ILE A 703 -10.10 23.51 -3.15
C ILE A 703 -10.11 25.02 -2.82
N GLY A 704 -11.09 25.46 -2.02
CA GLY A 704 -11.27 26.86 -1.58
C GLY A 704 -12.24 27.64 -2.47
N ARG A 705 -13.12 28.42 -1.85
CA ARG A 705 -14.19 29.20 -2.52
C ARG A 705 -13.64 30.49 -3.15
N GLU A 706 -14.41 31.10 -4.06
CA GLU A 706 -14.13 32.47 -4.52
C GLU A 706 -14.45 33.44 -3.39
N ASP A 707 -13.42 34.09 -2.84
CA ASP A 707 -13.63 35.22 -1.94
C ASP A 707 -13.43 36.54 -2.69
N ALA A 708 -14.26 37.51 -2.31
CA ALA A 708 -14.31 38.85 -2.86
C ALA A 708 -12.93 39.55 -2.89
N GLU A 709 -12.75 40.46 -3.84
CA GLU A 709 -11.51 41.22 -4.06
C GLU A 709 -10.88 41.73 -2.75
N GLY A 710 -9.79 41.09 -2.30
CA GLY A 710 -8.89 41.67 -1.29
C GLY A 710 -8.30 40.76 -0.20
N ALA A 711 -8.64 39.47 -0.05
CA ALA A 711 -8.13 38.64 1.05
C ALA A 711 -7.37 37.36 0.61
N ALA A 712 -6.25 37.04 1.27
CA ALA A 712 -5.59 35.72 1.22
C ALA A 712 -6.22 34.82 2.29
N PRO A 713 -6.53 33.52 2.01
CA PRO A 713 -5.53 32.51 1.65
C PRO A 713 -5.88 31.55 0.50
N GLN A 714 -4.84 31.01 -0.17
CA GLN A 714 -4.96 30.04 -1.25
C GLN A 714 -4.64 28.62 -0.74
N ASN A 715 -5.65 27.75 -0.62
CA ASN A 715 -5.45 26.32 -0.41
C ASN A 715 -4.55 25.73 -1.50
N ALA A 716 -3.70 24.78 -1.13
CA ALA A 716 -2.84 24.09 -2.09
C ALA A 716 -2.66 22.62 -1.73
N TRP A 717 -2.44 21.81 -2.75
CA TRP A 717 -2.22 20.37 -2.62
C TRP A 717 -0.81 20.03 -3.11
N ILE A 718 -0.09 19.22 -2.34
CA ILE A 718 1.29 18.81 -2.65
C ILE A 718 1.31 17.31 -2.90
N PHE A 719 1.67 16.93 -4.13
CA PHE A 719 1.74 15.55 -4.59
C PHE A 719 3.20 15.12 -4.70
N VAL A 720 3.60 14.14 -3.89
CA VAL A 720 4.94 13.53 -3.95
C VAL A 720 4.89 12.34 -4.90
N GLY A 721 5.56 12.45 -6.04
CA GLY A 721 5.53 11.49 -7.13
C GLY A 721 6.62 10.43 -7.04
N GLU A 722 7.09 9.96 -8.19
CA GLU A 722 8.11 8.90 -8.25
C GLU A 722 9.51 9.38 -7.82
N LYS A 723 10.30 8.44 -7.29
CA LYS A 723 11.71 8.66 -6.97
C LYS A 723 12.51 8.83 -8.26
N GLN A 724 13.06 10.02 -8.48
CA GLN A 724 13.82 10.38 -9.68
C GLN A 724 15.31 10.02 -9.55
N GLU A 725 15.86 10.17 -8.35
CA GLU A 725 17.29 9.97 -8.09
C GLU A 725 17.49 9.39 -6.69
N ARG A 726 18.39 8.41 -6.55
CA ARG A 726 18.81 7.93 -5.23
C ARG A 726 19.96 8.81 -4.73
N LYS A 727 19.64 9.78 -3.88
CA LYS A 727 20.63 10.67 -3.27
C LYS A 727 21.24 10.04 -2.01
N PRO A 728 22.57 10.00 -1.86
CA PRO A 728 23.20 9.53 -0.63
C PRO A 728 22.79 10.41 0.56
N LEU A 729 22.36 9.81 1.67
CA LEU A 729 21.99 10.53 2.89
C LEU A 729 23.09 11.51 3.32
N ALA A 730 24.36 11.11 3.25
CA ALA A 730 25.50 11.97 3.56
C ALA A 730 25.47 13.29 2.78
N ALA A 731 25.13 13.24 1.48
CA ALA A 731 25.04 14.42 0.62
C ALA A 731 23.86 15.33 1.01
N ILE A 732 22.70 14.74 1.33
CA ILE A 732 21.50 15.49 1.74
C ILE A 732 21.76 16.25 3.03
N TYR A 733 22.28 15.56 4.06
CA TYR A 733 22.63 16.17 5.35
C TYR A 733 23.68 17.26 5.18
N ARG A 734 24.75 17.02 4.39
CA ARG A 734 25.77 18.04 4.12
C ARG A 734 25.17 19.26 3.42
N GLN A 735 24.35 19.08 2.38
CA GLN A 735 23.74 20.18 1.64
C GLN A 735 22.82 21.03 2.53
N ARG A 736 22.03 20.39 3.41
CA ARG A 736 21.21 21.11 4.40
C ARG A 736 22.08 21.94 5.33
N ILE A 737 23.13 21.34 5.91
CA ILE A 737 24.05 22.05 6.80
C ILE A 737 24.70 23.26 6.12
N GLN A 738 25.06 23.15 4.84
CA GLN A 738 25.59 24.27 4.03
C GLN A 738 24.56 25.41 3.84
N SER A 739 23.29 25.07 3.65
CA SER A 739 22.23 26.08 3.45
C SER A 739 21.71 26.71 4.74
N LEU A 740 22.05 26.17 5.91
CA LEU A 740 21.42 26.52 7.18
C LEU A 740 21.67 27.98 7.61
N ALA A 741 22.88 28.49 7.40
CA ALA A 741 23.23 29.87 7.75
C ALA A 741 22.35 30.90 7.01
N ALA A 742 22.05 30.65 5.72
CA ALA A 742 21.20 31.54 4.92
C ALA A 742 19.75 31.59 5.45
N GLN A 743 19.23 30.47 5.95
CA GLN A 743 17.91 30.43 6.59
C GLN A 743 17.90 31.17 7.93
N LEU A 744 18.89 30.91 8.80
CA LEU A 744 18.98 31.54 10.13
C LEU A 744 19.20 33.06 10.09
N THR A 745 19.55 33.60 8.93
CA THR A 745 19.77 35.04 8.70
C THR A 745 18.66 35.69 7.88
N CYS A 746 17.60 34.95 7.54
CA CYS A 746 16.48 35.46 6.76
C CYS A 746 15.69 36.53 7.51
N GLN A 747 15.45 37.66 6.85
CA GLN A 747 14.66 38.78 7.35
C GLN A 747 13.81 39.32 6.21
N THR A 748 12.50 39.46 6.45
CA THR A 748 11.54 39.99 5.49
C THR A 748 10.63 41.02 6.16
N ASN A 749 9.73 41.64 5.40
CA ASN A 749 8.73 42.55 5.96
C ASN A 749 7.64 41.83 6.78
N GLY A 750 7.51 40.50 6.65
CA GLY A 750 6.46 39.72 7.31
C GLY A 750 6.95 38.72 8.37
N TYR A 751 8.23 38.34 8.32
CA TYR A 751 8.82 37.39 9.28
C TYR A 751 10.35 37.53 9.36
N PHE A 752 10.89 37.10 10.50
CA PHE A 752 12.31 37.07 10.84
C PHE A 752 12.68 35.67 11.32
N PHE A 753 13.92 35.23 11.04
CA PHE A 753 14.48 33.97 11.51
C PHE A 753 15.74 34.17 12.37
N GLY A 754 16.09 33.14 13.14
CA GLY A 754 17.30 33.05 13.95
C GLY A 754 17.42 34.17 14.99
N ALA A 755 18.60 34.79 15.08
CA ALA A 755 18.86 35.83 16.07
C ALA A 755 18.02 37.10 15.82
N ALA A 756 17.67 37.39 14.56
CA ALA A 756 16.82 38.54 14.22
C ALA A 756 15.39 38.35 14.74
N ALA A 757 14.86 37.12 14.69
CA ALA A 757 13.57 36.78 15.27
C ALA A 757 13.49 37.09 16.76
N LEU A 758 14.50 36.65 17.52
CA LEU A 758 14.58 36.86 18.97
C LEU A 758 14.69 38.35 19.32
N ARG A 759 15.41 39.13 18.51
CA ARG A 759 15.50 40.59 18.66
C ARG A 759 14.18 41.29 18.37
N ALA A 760 13.49 40.90 17.29
CA ALA A 760 12.17 41.42 16.98
C ALA A 760 11.16 41.13 18.11
N TRP A 761 11.24 39.93 18.71
CA TRP A 761 10.43 39.58 19.88
C TRP A 761 10.73 40.44 21.11
N ILE A 762 12.02 40.71 21.38
CA ILE A 762 12.45 41.62 22.44
C ILE A 762 11.91 43.04 22.22
N ASP A 763 11.97 43.52 20.98
CA ASP A 763 11.50 44.86 20.62
C ASP A 763 9.99 45.01 20.86
N ASP A 764 9.19 43.97 20.57
CA ASP A 764 7.75 43.95 20.84
C ASP A 764 7.43 43.94 22.35
N ILE A 765 8.14 43.12 23.15
CA ILE A 765 8.00 43.07 24.62
C ILE A 765 8.33 44.43 25.25
N ASN A 766 9.41 45.07 24.79
CA ASN A 766 9.87 46.36 25.31
C ASN A 766 9.07 47.55 24.73
N GLY A 767 8.51 47.40 23.53
CA GLY A 767 7.75 48.42 22.81
C GLY A 767 6.36 48.70 23.37
N GLY A 768 5.98 48.04 24.48
CA GLY A 768 4.75 48.29 25.21
C GLY A 768 3.50 47.61 24.61
N GLN A 769 3.69 46.64 23.72
CA GLN A 769 2.59 45.88 23.11
C GLN A 769 1.59 45.33 24.15
N PHE A 770 2.11 44.91 25.31
CA PHE A 770 1.31 44.30 26.37
C PHE A 770 0.82 45.30 27.44
N ASP A 771 1.26 46.57 27.43
CA ASP A 771 0.99 47.54 28.51
C ASP A 771 -0.50 47.88 28.70
N GLY A 772 -1.24 47.99 27.59
CA GLY A 772 -2.67 48.31 27.59
C GLY A 772 -3.59 47.12 27.32
N MET A 773 -3.03 45.91 27.21
CA MET A 773 -3.77 44.71 26.83
C MET A 773 -4.59 44.20 28.03
N THR A 774 -5.84 43.83 27.78
CA THR A 774 -6.68 43.15 28.79
C THR A 774 -6.45 41.64 28.73
N PRO A 775 -6.79 40.88 29.78
CA PRO A 775 -6.72 39.41 29.74
C PRO A 775 -7.46 38.79 28.56
N GLU A 776 -8.58 39.38 28.11
CA GLU A 776 -9.36 38.91 26.97
C GLU A 776 -8.68 39.15 25.62
N GLY A 777 -7.84 40.18 25.52
CA GLY A 777 -7.06 40.50 24.32
C GLY A 777 -5.73 39.75 24.23
N PHE A 778 -5.34 39.03 25.28
CA PHE A 778 -4.07 38.31 25.34
C PHE A 778 -4.22 36.85 24.88
N ASP A 779 -4.00 36.62 23.58
CA ASP A 779 -3.78 35.27 23.06
C ASP A 779 -2.36 34.81 23.42
N LYS A 780 -2.26 34.17 24.59
CA LYS A 780 -1.01 33.66 25.13
C LYS A 780 -0.26 32.74 24.16
N TRP A 781 -0.96 31.97 23.32
CA TRP A 781 -0.30 31.07 22.38
C TRP A 781 0.34 31.85 21.23
N LYS A 782 -0.48 32.60 20.50
CA LYS A 782 -0.05 33.33 19.28
C LYS A 782 0.98 34.41 19.56
N MET A 783 0.86 35.08 20.71
CA MET A 783 1.69 36.26 21.01
C MET A 783 2.99 35.92 21.74
N TYR A 784 3.14 34.70 22.30
CA TYR A 784 4.29 34.39 23.14
C TYR A 784 4.66 32.89 23.18
N THR A 785 3.70 32.01 23.47
CA THR A 785 4.00 30.61 23.79
C THR A 785 4.52 29.81 22.58
N CYS A 786 4.10 30.13 21.35
CA CYS A 786 4.62 29.47 20.16
C CYS A 786 6.14 29.65 19.99
N TYR A 787 6.65 30.87 20.24
CA TYR A 787 8.08 31.19 20.13
C TYR A 787 8.91 30.48 21.21
N VAL A 788 8.36 30.41 22.43
CA VAL A 788 8.91 29.58 23.51
C VAL A 788 9.00 28.11 23.10
N CYS A 789 7.91 27.56 22.57
CA CYS A 789 7.83 26.16 22.15
C CYS A 789 8.88 25.83 21.08
N CYS A 790 9.07 26.73 20.11
CA CYS A 790 10.09 26.60 19.07
C CYS A 790 11.51 26.55 19.68
N ILE A 791 11.85 27.42 20.63
CA ILE A 791 13.17 27.41 21.27
C ILE A 791 13.40 26.10 22.05
N ALA A 792 12.41 25.69 22.83
CA ALA A 792 12.47 24.45 23.60
C ALA A 792 12.71 23.24 22.68
N THR A 793 11.97 23.17 21.58
CA THR A 793 12.11 22.11 20.56
C THR A 793 13.49 22.14 19.93
N ASN A 794 13.95 23.32 19.47
CA ASN A 794 15.22 23.46 18.79
C ASN A 794 16.41 23.06 19.65
N SER A 795 16.35 23.34 20.96
CA SER A 795 17.45 23.05 21.87
C SER A 795 17.77 21.55 22.03
N GLY A 796 16.78 20.67 21.81
CA GLY A 796 16.92 19.21 21.91
C GLY A 796 16.75 18.50 20.57
N GLY A 797 15.78 18.92 19.75
CA GLY A 797 15.37 18.28 18.51
C GLY A 797 16.43 18.29 17.40
N CYS A 798 17.32 19.29 17.38
CA CYS A 798 18.38 19.36 16.39
C CYS A 798 19.52 18.35 16.62
N GLN A 799 19.63 17.79 17.83
CA GLN A 799 20.82 17.07 18.29
C GLN A 799 21.01 15.75 17.54
N SER A 800 19.92 15.03 17.27
CA SER A 800 19.93 13.78 16.49
C SER A 800 20.38 14.03 15.06
N PHE A 801 19.87 15.09 14.42
CA PHE A 801 20.21 15.47 13.06
C PHE A 801 21.69 15.88 12.93
N LEU A 802 22.20 16.70 13.86
CA LEU A 802 23.61 17.10 13.88
C LEU A 802 24.55 15.90 14.10
N ARG A 803 24.20 14.99 15.01
CA ARG A 803 24.96 13.76 15.23
C ARG A 803 25.01 12.91 13.97
N LYS A 804 23.86 12.70 13.32
CA LYS A 804 23.78 11.94 12.07
C LYS A 804 24.56 12.59 10.94
N ALA A 805 24.53 13.92 10.84
CA ALA A 805 25.34 14.68 9.88
C ALA A 805 26.85 14.41 10.06
N MET A 806 27.34 14.40 11.30
CA MET A 806 28.75 14.11 11.63
C MET A 806 29.12 12.64 11.40
N GLU A 807 28.24 11.70 11.75
CA GLU A 807 28.44 10.26 11.47
C GLU A 807 28.60 9.99 9.98
N LEU A 808 27.76 10.62 9.15
CA LEU A 808 27.77 10.47 7.70
C LEU A 808 28.86 11.31 7.01
N ASN A 809 29.27 12.42 7.62
CA ASN A 809 30.28 13.35 7.11
C ASN A 809 31.28 13.73 8.22
N PRO A 810 32.32 12.91 8.45
CA PRO A 810 33.26 13.12 9.57
C PRO A 810 34.03 14.45 9.52
N ASP A 811 34.14 15.08 8.34
CA ASP A 811 34.70 16.43 8.14
C ASP A 811 33.85 17.54 8.77
N LEU A 812 32.56 17.28 9.06
CA LEU A 812 31.66 18.21 9.75
C LEU A 812 31.78 18.14 11.28
N ALA A 813 32.88 17.63 11.84
CA ALA A 813 33.08 17.51 13.29
C ALA A 813 32.91 18.83 14.07
N PHE A 814 33.06 19.99 13.42
CA PHE A 814 32.79 21.29 14.04
C PHE A 814 31.33 21.46 14.49
N LEU A 815 30.39 20.65 13.97
CA LEU A 815 28.99 20.64 14.40
C LEU A 815 28.81 20.25 15.87
N GLU A 816 29.83 19.67 16.53
CA GLU A 816 29.83 19.52 17.99
C GLU A 816 29.72 20.88 18.70
N GLN A 817 30.37 21.92 18.18
CA GLN A 817 30.29 23.27 18.75
C GLN A 817 28.90 23.89 18.50
N VAL A 818 28.30 23.62 17.35
CA VAL A 818 26.92 24.02 17.03
C VAL A 818 25.94 23.32 17.99
N SER A 819 26.11 22.01 18.20
CA SER A 819 25.35 21.20 19.16
C SER A 819 25.44 21.75 20.60
N ARG A 820 26.63 22.23 21.02
CA ARG A 820 26.83 22.92 22.31
C ARG A 820 26.04 24.23 22.41
N GLN A 821 25.97 25.03 21.34
CA GLN A 821 25.17 26.26 21.35
C GLN A 821 23.67 25.97 21.51
N TYR A 822 23.12 24.98 20.79
CA TYR A 822 21.72 24.58 21.00
C TYR A 822 21.47 23.95 22.38
N SER A 823 22.47 23.28 22.98
CA SER A 823 22.32 22.83 24.38
C SER A 823 22.34 23.99 25.37
N MET A 824 23.08 25.06 25.06
CA MET A 824 23.04 26.30 25.84
C MET A 824 21.69 27.00 25.73
N THR A 825 21.07 27.04 24.55
CA THR A 825 19.73 27.65 24.41
C THR A 825 18.68 26.93 25.26
N GLY A 826 18.77 25.61 25.41
CA GLY A 826 17.86 24.88 26.29
C GLY A 826 18.09 25.15 27.78
N LEU A 827 19.33 25.36 28.22
CA LEU A 827 19.63 25.81 29.59
C LEU A 827 19.17 27.26 29.87
N LEU A 828 19.07 28.09 28.83
CA LEU A 828 18.48 29.44 28.92
C LEU A 828 16.96 29.40 28.89
N TRP A 829 16.38 28.33 28.37
CA TRP A 829 14.95 28.07 28.37
C TRP A 829 14.49 27.50 29.74
N THR A 830 15.04 26.35 30.13
CA THR A 830 14.72 25.63 31.37
C THR A 830 15.96 25.44 32.24
N SER A 831 15.78 25.42 33.56
CA SER A 831 16.88 25.19 34.52
C SER A 831 17.22 23.72 34.71
N ASP A 832 16.46 22.79 34.13
CA ASP A 832 16.72 21.37 34.25
C ASP A 832 17.61 20.86 33.09
N PRO A 833 18.69 20.11 33.37
CA PRO A 833 19.48 19.48 32.33
C PRO A 833 18.65 18.38 31.65
N TYR A 834 18.34 18.59 30.38
CA TYR A 834 17.49 17.70 29.57
C TYR A 834 18.31 16.82 28.60
N ASN A 835 19.63 17.04 28.51
CA ASN A 835 20.55 16.19 27.74
C ASN A 835 21.96 16.13 28.37
N PRO A 836 22.80 15.13 28.02
CA PRO A 836 24.14 14.98 28.61
C PRO A 836 25.10 16.15 28.37
N LEU A 837 24.95 16.86 27.27
CA LEU A 837 25.80 18.01 26.92
C LEU A 837 25.45 19.23 27.78
N ALA A 838 24.16 19.42 28.08
CA ALA A 838 23.67 20.42 29.02
C ALA A 838 24.21 20.15 30.44
N GLU A 839 24.22 18.90 30.90
CA GLU A 839 24.87 18.54 32.17
C GLU A 839 26.36 18.88 32.20
N GLU A 840 27.08 18.59 31.12
CA GLU A 840 28.52 18.88 31.01
C GLU A 840 28.78 20.39 31.08
N ILE A 841 28.01 21.18 30.33
CA ILE A 841 28.09 22.64 30.32
C ILE A 841 27.85 23.20 31.74
N LEU A 842 26.82 22.72 32.44
CA LEU A 842 26.52 23.14 33.81
C LEU A 842 27.66 22.80 34.78
N ARG A 843 28.25 21.61 34.69
CA ARG A 843 29.42 21.23 35.51
C ARG A 843 30.61 22.15 35.30
N GLN A 844 30.81 22.64 34.07
CA GLN A 844 31.93 23.54 33.74
C GLN A 844 31.69 24.99 34.19
N GLN A 845 30.44 25.47 34.18
CA GLN A 845 30.10 26.85 34.53
C GLN A 845 29.82 27.08 36.03
N GLY A 846 29.47 26.03 36.78
CA GLY A 846 29.38 26.05 38.25
C GLY A 846 28.12 26.70 38.84
N ALA A 847 27.31 27.41 38.04
CA ALA A 847 26.00 27.94 38.44
C ALA A 847 25.01 27.86 37.27
N LEU A 848 23.73 27.62 37.59
CA LEU A 848 22.64 27.62 36.61
C LEU A 848 22.47 29.02 36.02
N PRO A 849 22.46 29.18 34.68
CA PRO A 849 22.09 30.46 34.07
C PRO A 849 20.63 30.80 34.41
N ASP A 850 20.33 32.10 34.58
CA ASP A 850 18.94 32.57 34.72
C ASP A 850 18.16 32.14 33.46
N SER A 851 17.03 31.44 33.66
CA SER A 851 16.27 30.76 32.60
C SER A 851 14.90 31.42 32.38
N LEU A 852 14.31 31.25 31.19
CA LEU A 852 13.00 31.79 30.89
C LEU A 852 11.93 31.29 31.85
N GLU A 853 11.92 30.01 32.19
CA GLU A 853 10.97 29.45 33.18
C GLU A 853 11.15 30.07 34.57
N ALA A 854 12.40 30.24 35.04
CA ALA A 854 12.71 30.86 36.33
C ALA A 854 12.35 32.37 36.38
N ALA A 855 12.33 33.03 35.22
CA ALA A 855 11.96 34.44 35.10
C ALA A 855 10.44 34.69 34.93
N ASP A 856 9.58 33.67 35.10
CA ASP A 856 8.15 33.70 34.73
C ASP A 856 7.90 34.03 33.24
N GLY A 857 8.89 33.75 32.39
CA GLY A 857 8.88 34.01 30.96
C GLY A 857 8.79 32.76 30.10
N GLY A 858 8.48 31.59 30.68
CA GLY A 858 8.33 30.35 29.94
C GLY A 858 6.87 29.94 29.71
N PHE A 859 6.55 28.65 29.75
CA PHE A 859 5.16 28.19 29.60
C PHE A 859 4.24 28.70 30.73
N ASN A 860 4.84 29.10 31.86
CA ASN A 860 4.20 29.74 33.01
C ASN A 860 3.90 31.24 32.81
N VAL A 861 4.27 31.85 31.69
CA VAL A 861 4.11 33.30 31.48
C VAL A 861 2.68 33.77 31.69
N SER A 862 2.54 34.96 32.27
CA SER A 862 1.27 35.64 32.47
C SER A 862 1.33 37.06 31.90
N LEU A 863 0.18 37.61 31.52
CA LEU A 863 0.09 39.00 31.07
C LEU A 863 0.62 39.97 32.12
N ALA A 864 0.41 39.69 33.41
CA ALA A 864 0.95 40.50 34.51
C ALA A 864 2.49 40.47 34.55
N ALA A 865 3.12 39.32 34.29
CA ALA A 865 4.57 39.22 34.19
C ALA A 865 5.09 40.00 32.97
N LEU A 866 4.35 39.93 31.86
CA LEU A 866 4.52 40.79 30.70
C LEU A 866 3.86 42.16 30.89
N GLN A 867 3.65 42.69 32.09
CA GLN A 867 3.22 44.09 32.33
C GLN A 867 4.08 44.76 33.39
N ASP A 868 4.70 43.97 34.25
CA ASP A 868 5.72 44.38 35.20
C ASP A 868 7.05 44.69 34.49
N PRO A 869 7.55 45.94 34.51
CA PRO A 869 8.79 46.33 33.84
C PRO A 869 10.02 45.56 34.32
N ALA A 870 10.09 45.22 35.61
CA ALA A 870 11.24 44.50 36.17
C ALA A 870 11.24 43.03 35.74
N ARG A 871 10.06 42.41 35.64
CA ARG A 871 9.93 41.04 35.13
C ARG A 871 10.23 40.97 33.63
N ARG A 872 9.65 41.87 32.83
CA ARG A 872 9.96 41.96 31.38
C ARG A 872 11.45 42.15 31.11
N ALA A 873 12.13 43.01 31.88
CA ALA A 873 13.56 43.23 31.71
C ALA A 873 14.41 41.97 31.94
N ARG A 874 14.00 41.07 32.86
CA ARG A 874 14.65 39.77 33.05
C ARG A 874 14.42 38.84 31.87
N ILE A 875 13.18 38.77 31.39
CA ILE A 875 12.80 37.97 30.21
C ILE A 875 13.62 38.40 28.99
N THR A 876 13.65 39.70 28.66
CA THR A 876 14.36 40.20 27.48
C THR A 876 15.88 40.05 27.60
N ALA A 877 16.46 40.13 28.80
CA ALA A 877 17.87 39.82 29.01
C ALA A 877 18.23 38.37 28.67
N ILE A 878 17.34 37.42 28.96
CA ILE A 878 17.53 36.00 28.61
C ILE A 878 17.36 35.80 27.10
N LEU A 879 16.35 36.42 26.48
CA LEU A 879 16.17 36.41 25.03
C LEU A 879 17.39 36.99 24.29
N GLN A 880 18.04 38.02 24.83
CA GLN A 880 19.27 38.58 24.27
C GLN A 880 20.42 37.56 24.26
N ARG A 881 20.53 36.73 25.31
CA ARG A 881 21.52 35.66 25.40
C ARG A 881 21.21 34.53 24.42
N LEU A 882 19.93 34.18 24.26
CA LEU A 882 19.47 33.25 23.23
C LEU A 882 19.85 33.75 21.82
N ALA A 883 19.66 35.05 21.54
CA ALA A 883 20.05 35.65 20.26
C ALA A 883 21.58 35.55 20.02
N ALA A 884 22.39 35.76 21.06
CA ALA A 884 23.83 35.61 20.97
C ALA A 884 24.28 34.16 20.66
N CYS A 885 23.60 33.16 21.22
CA CYS A 885 23.84 31.76 20.85
C CYS A 885 23.53 31.52 19.36
N MET A 886 22.45 32.11 18.84
CA MET A 886 22.08 31.96 17.42
C MET A 886 23.06 32.68 16.49
N ASP A 887 23.57 33.86 16.86
CA ASP A 887 24.64 34.54 16.10
C ASP A 887 25.91 33.66 16.05
N GLU A 888 26.25 33.02 17.17
CA GLU A 888 27.40 32.13 17.26
C GLU A 888 27.23 30.87 16.39
N VAL A 889 26.02 30.30 16.34
CA VAL A 889 25.69 29.20 15.41
C VAL A 889 25.93 29.63 13.96
N VAL A 890 25.44 30.81 13.57
CA VAL A 890 25.64 31.34 12.21
C VAL A 890 27.14 31.56 11.92
N ARG A 891 27.89 32.14 12.86
CA ARG A 891 29.34 32.34 12.75
C ARG A 891 30.07 31.01 12.52
N LEU A 892 29.78 30.00 13.34
CA LEU A 892 30.39 28.67 13.24
C LEU A 892 30.09 28.01 11.88
N LEU A 893 28.86 28.13 11.38
CA LEU A 893 28.48 27.60 10.06
C LEU A 893 29.24 28.33 8.94
N GLN A 894 29.29 29.65 8.95
CA GLN A 894 29.94 30.46 7.90
C GLN A 894 31.46 30.29 7.87
N GLU A 895 32.11 30.19 9.02
CA GLU A 895 33.57 30.01 9.11
C GLU A 895 34.03 28.64 8.60
N ASN A 896 33.23 27.59 8.82
CA ASN A 896 33.60 26.22 8.50
C ASN A 896 33.01 25.74 7.15
N LEU A 897 32.04 26.46 6.58
CA LEU A 897 31.41 26.17 5.30
C LEU A 897 31.48 27.41 4.39
N PRO A 898 32.58 27.61 3.65
CA PRO A 898 32.69 28.74 2.75
C PRO A 898 31.61 28.68 1.66
N GLU A 899 31.02 29.83 1.33
CA GLU A 899 30.03 29.97 0.24
C GLU A 899 30.61 29.42 -1.08
N ARG A 900 29.81 28.61 -1.79
CA ARG A 900 30.10 28.16 -3.15
C ARG A 900 29.22 28.86 -4.16
#